data_AF-A0A7J3ZMK3-F1
#
_entry.id   AF-A0A7J3ZMK3-F1
#
_cell.length_a   1.000
_cell.length_b   1.000
_cell.length_c   1.000
_cell.angle_alpha   90.00
_cell.angle_beta   90.00
_cell.angle_gamma   90.00
#
_symmetry.space_group_name_H-M   'P 1'
#
loop_
_entity.id
_entity.type
_entity.pdbx_description
1 polymer ?
#
loop_
_entity_poly.entity_id
_entity_poly.type
_entity_poly.pdbx_seq_one_letter_code
_entity_poly.pdbx_strand_id
1 'polypeptide(L)'
;MYRCRNTMLIVVEKPSVARTIQSSIKPSPPVIALRGHILELDFPERYSKWKSVDPRELFRAPTEWIIRDSEAYRNLTNALKGAGMLVLATDNDPEGELIAYETLLVAKKVLGYTPRYGRMRFNAATPSELRRAWETIEPDLKWNWVWKALLRHKFDLITGAAYTRLLTLSRRLSSGDNLVSWGSCIKGDTIIPGDYKPISEMDVGDHCIGLILSDNRVIKKFIREYNGQLIRIKALGLLPIELTPEHPVLTAASPKNFGSGDNSLLFWKPAALLKPKDKCKNGDYLVLPRIKGTININEISLSEFVDEEGGFSQALHLDKDVLWLLGAYIANGIFLGDRIQINIDLRDPKIIDRIIDAIKRLNCSSFIIERQETSTPKISTNIYSQILLKALAKWFGERDDQKRIPDFILLHEDLDLIKAFLEGYEEGSNLRAQYDIDAKKSAYATTRSKILALQLQLLYARIGYFLQVYAKSDDDKSDSNVTYVMTLLEPNSKNAEFYVLNEYILVPIIEVENVSYSGLVYNLETSDNTYLVSNAVVHNCQIPTLWFVYQREMEIRDFRPEKYYVISALLDAYGAKIKVASDPIRDTSIAQQFYNAAKSARYALVKDFQLKDEIEHKPLPTETDVMLQELSKIMGLSATKIMALAEALYGEGYISYPRTETNMWLTVDHKSILRMLSSTPIGRNIDMSLFNPRDGRKNDGAHPPIYPTAYYPSLDAKGKIWEYISRRYLANVIGRDAILKRWKLYVTLGNLQMDATGRYFIDEGFYQIFPYFRPRDLTYIPQLRVGEKLPVIRVNLEERETKPPPRLTESELLKLLEKNSIGTDATRADYPQIIVERGYVEKRRKSFYISSLGENLINLLKDVDERLVTPDTRRYVEHLMAEVEAGRISMEKALEEALKIYEELFDKVSTKLKVWKNNETS
;
A
#
# COMPACT_ATOMS: atom_id res chain seq x y z
N MET A 1 4.82 -17.64 -50.56
CA MET A 1 3.45 -17.37 -50.06
C MET A 1 3.50 -17.33 -48.54
N TYR A 2 3.19 -16.20 -47.90
CA TYR A 2 2.98 -16.17 -46.45
C TYR A 2 1.55 -16.65 -46.15
N ARG A 3 1.41 -17.75 -45.40
CA ARG A 3 0.09 -18.16 -44.88
C ARG A 3 -0.32 -17.19 -43.77
N CYS A 4 -1.34 -16.36 -44.01
CA CYS A 4 -2.01 -15.62 -42.94
C CYS A 4 -2.55 -16.60 -41.91
N ARG A 5 -1.90 -16.67 -40.73
CA ARG A 5 -2.43 -17.42 -39.59
C ARG A 5 -3.50 -16.55 -38.91
N ASN A 6 -4.76 -16.91 -39.03
CA ASN A 6 -5.90 -16.21 -38.40
C ASN A 6 -5.97 -16.41 -36.86
N THR A 7 -4.85 -16.72 -36.20
CA THR A 7 -4.76 -16.87 -34.74
C THR A 7 -4.84 -15.51 -34.06
N MET A 8 -5.99 -15.23 -33.44
CA MET A 8 -6.15 -14.12 -32.51
C MET A 8 -5.43 -14.43 -31.19
N LEU A 9 -4.86 -13.39 -30.55
CA LEU A 9 -4.28 -13.45 -29.21
C LEU A 9 -4.93 -12.35 -28.36
N ILE A 10 -5.56 -12.73 -27.25
CA ILE A 10 -6.10 -11.76 -26.28
C ILE A 10 -5.00 -11.40 -25.29
N VAL A 11 -4.81 -10.11 -25.02
CA VAL A 11 -3.89 -9.60 -23.99
C VAL A 11 -4.72 -8.84 -22.95
N VAL A 12 -4.71 -9.31 -21.71
CA VAL A 12 -5.46 -8.72 -20.58
C VAL A 12 -4.49 -8.20 -19.52
N GLU A 13 -4.96 -7.28 -18.69
CA GLU A 13 -4.13 -6.67 -17.65
C GLU A 13 -3.95 -7.54 -16.39
N LYS A 14 -4.96 -8.35 -16.06
CA LYS A 14 -5.10 -9.00 -14.75
C LYS A 14 -5.46 -10.50 -14.86
N PRO A 15 -4.77 -11.43 -14.14
CA PRO A 15 -5.03 -12.88 -14.21
C PRO A 15 -6.41 -13.36 -13.71
N SER A 16 -7.16 -12.54 -12.97
CA SER A 16 -8.57 -12.78 -12.65
C SER A 16 -9.44 -12.69 -13.91
N VAL A 17 -9.37 -11.53 -14.59
CA VAL A 17 -10.10 -11.25 -15.85
C VAL A 17 -9.74 -12.26 -16.94
N ALA A 18 -8.47 -12.68 -17.02
CA ALA A 18 -8.02 -13.73 -17.95
C ALA A 18 -8.85 -15.02 -17.85
N ARG A 19 -9.06 -15.52 -16.63
CA ARG A 19 -9.82 -16.76 -16.36
C ARG A 19 -11.30 -16.60 -16.72
N THR A 20 -11.89 -15.44 -16.45
CA THR A 20 -13.29 -15.16 -16.81
C THR A 20 -13.48 -15.02 -18.32
N ILE A 21 -12.52 -14.41 -19.04
CA ILE A 21 -12.52 -14.35 -20.52
C ILE A 21 -12.42 -15.76 -21.12
N GLN A 22 -11.46 -16.58 -20.65
CA GLN A 22 -11.27 -17.96 -21.09
C GLN A 22 -12.51 -18.85 -20.85
N SER A 23 -13.29 -18.61 -19.80
CA SER A 23 -14.53 -19.36 -19.53
C SER A 23 -15.72 -18.84 -20.32
N SER A 24 -15.80 -17.54 -20.58
CA SER A 24 -16.99 -16.86 -21.12
C SER A 24 -17.10 -16.83 -22.64
N ILE A 25 -15.97 -16.89 -23.35
CA ILE A 25 -15.87 -16.85 -24.82
C ILE A 25 -15.47 -18.25 -25.32
N LYS A 26 -16.22 -18.81 -26.27
CA LYS A 26 -16.00 -20.16 -26.82
C LYS A 26 -16.18 -20.17 -28.35
N PRO A 27 -15.24 -20.77 -29.13
CA PRO A 27 -13.91 -21.23 -28.70
C PRO A 27 -13.05 -20.04 -28.24
N SER A 28 -12.36 -20.17 -27.11
CA SER A 28 -11.46 -19.12 -26.63
C SER A 28 -10.19 -19.10 -27.48
N PRO A 29 -9.74 -17.94 -27.99
CA PRO A 29 -8.35 -17.78 -28.39
C PRO A 29 -7.41 -17.93 -27.18
N PRO A 30 -6.10 -18.07 -27.41
CA PRO A 30 -5.09 -17.88 -26.37
C PRO A 30 -5.24 -16.53 -25.67
N VAL A 31 -5.07 -16.50 -24.35
CA VAL A 31 -5.16 -15.30 -23.51
C VAL A 31 -3.88 -15.18 -22.68
N ILE A 32 -3.17 -14.06 -22.84
CA ILE A 32 -2.02 -13.68 -22.00
C ILE A 32 -2.50 -12.66 -20.97
N ALA A 33 -2.14 -12.87 -19.70
CA ALA A 33 -2.27 -11.85 -18.66
C ALA A 33 -0.93 -11.13 -18.47
N LEU A 34 -1.00 -9.81 -18.35
CA LEU A 34 0.06 -8.95 -17.84
C LEU A 34 -0.06 -8.85 -16.31
N ARG A 35 0.67 -7.91 -15.70
CA ARG A 35 0.58 -7.55 -14.28
C ARG A 35 0.53 -6.01 -14.10
N GLY A 36 -0.24 -5.35 -14.97
CA GLY A 36 -0.14 -3.90 -15.19
C GLY A 36 0.83 -3.55 -16.33
N HIS A 37 1.53 -2.43 -16.20
CA HIS A 37 2.50 -1.93 -17.19
C HIS A 37 3.69 -2.85 -17.40
N ILE A 38 4.15 -2.94 -18.65
CA ILE A 38 5.29 -3.75 -19.09
C ILE A 38 6.50 -2.90 -19.49
N LEU A 39 6.31 -1.60 -19.71
CA LEU A 39 7.36 -0.60 -19.90
C LEU A 39 7.26 0.51 -18.84
N GLU A 40 8.33 1.26 -18.64
CA GLU A 40 8.29 2.55 -17.95
C GLU A 40 9.22 3.58 -18.58
N LEU A 41 9.13 4.83 -18.14
CA LEU A 41 9.96 5.93 -18.62
C LEU A 41 11.05 6.28 -17.59
N ASP A 42 12.27 6.46 -18.07
CA ASP A 42 13.37 7.08 -17.33
C ASP A 42 14.18 8.00 -18.26
N PHE A 43 15.19 8.69 -17.71
CA PHE A 43 16.16 9.47 -18.48
C PHE A 43 17.31 8.59 -19.01
N PRO A 44 17.93 8.96 -20.15
CA PRO A 44 19.16 8.32 -20.61
C PRO A 44 20.26 8.39 -19.55
N GLU A 45 21.12 7.35 -19.52
CA GLU A 45 22.15 7.11 -18.49
C GLU A 45 22.99 8.35 -18.12
N ARG A 46 23.26 9.26 -19.07
CA ARG A 46 24.00 10.51 -18.82
C ARG A 46 23.39 11.41 -17.72
N TYR A 47 22.09 11.31 -17.46
CA TYR A 47 21.39 12.07 -16.42
C TYR A 47 21.29 11.35 -15.06
N SER A 48 21.79 10.11 -14.95
CA SER A 48 21.76 9.30 -13.72
C SER A 48 22.58 9.90 -12.56
N LYS A 49 23.61 10.71 -12.87
CA LYS A 49 24.53 11.31 -11.91
C LYS A 49 24.02 12.68 -11.45
N TRP A 50 23.68 12.82 -10.17
CA TRP A 50 22.99 14.00 -9.63
C TRP A 50 23.94 15.16 -9.32
N LYS A 51 25.19 14.88 -8.96
CA LYS A 51 26.23 15.88 -8.66
C LYS A 51 26.81 16.57 -9.90
N SER A 52 26.76 15.93 -11.06
CA SER A 52 27.42 16.38 -12.31
C SER A 52 26.45 16.94 -13.35
N VAL A 53 25.17 17.05 -13.01
CA VAL A 53 24.09 17.56 -13.86
C VAL A 53 23.34 18.58 -13.02
N ASP A 54 23.18 19.82 -13.48
CA ASP A 54 22.30 20.76 -12.77
C ASP A 54 20.89 20.17 -12.81
N PRO A 55 20.19 19.97 -11.67
CA PRO A 55 18.85 19.39 -11.68
C PRO A 55 17.84 20.17 -12.54
N ARG A 56 18.16 21.43 -12.86
CA ARG A 56 17.43 22.26 -13.82
C ARG A 56 17.48 21.73 -15.27
N GLU A 57 18.49 20.96 -15.64
CA GLU A 57 18.62 20.37 -16.98
C GLU A 57 17.55 19.30 -17.27
N LEU A 58 17.01 18.66 -16.22
CA LEU A 58 16.05 17.56 -16.35
C LEU A 58 14.73 18.00 -17.01
N PHE A 59 14.34 19.27 -16.86
CA PHE A 59 13.20 19.87 -17.58
C PHE A 59 13.33 19.79 -19.10
N ARG A 60 14.55 19.56 -19.63
CA ARG A 60 14.87 19.51 -21.06
C ARG A 60 15.56 18.20 -21.47
N ALA A 61 15.67 17.24 -20.54
CA ALA A 61 16.25 15.94 -20.81
C ALA A 61 15.21 15.05 -21.53
N PRO A 62 15.58 14.34 -22.60
CA PRO A 62 14.69 13.36 -23.24
C PRO A 62 14.39 12.18 -22.29
N THR A 63 13.28 11.51 -22.53
CA THR A 63 12.83 10.31 -21.79
C THR A 63 12.83 9.09 -22.70
N GLU A 64 13.33 7.95 -22.23
CA GLU A 64 13.41 6.69 -22.98
C GLU A 64 12.55 5.60 -22.32
N TRP A 65 12.07 4.64 -23.13
CA TRP A 65 11.27 3.51 -22.64
C TRP A 65 12.17 2.34 -22.23
N ILE A 66 12.16 2.00 -20.94
CA ILE A 66 12.82 0.83 -20.38
C ILE A 66 11.80 -0.30 -20.11
N ILE A 67 12.28 -1.54 -19.95
CA ILE A 67 11.42 -2.69 -19.65
C ILE A 67 11.15 -2.69 -18.15
N ARG A 68 9.86 -2.72 -17.77
CA ARG A 68 9.41 -2.75 -16.38
C ARG A 68 9.28 -4.20 -15.90
N ASP A 69 8.23 -4.89 -16.30
CA ASP A 69 8.05 -6.33 -16.01
C ASP A 69 8.74 -7.17 -17.11
N SER A 70 9.93 -7.70 -16.78
CA SER A 70 10.71 -8.53 -17.70
C SER A 70 10.07 -9.92 -17.95
N GLU A 71 9.27 -10.44 -17.01
CA GLU A 71 8.60 -11.73 -17.16
C GLU A 71 7.41 -11.60 -18.11
N ALA A 72 6.53 -10.61 -17.89
CA ALA A 72 5.42 -10.30 -18.77
C ALA A 72 5.89 -9.89 -20.18
N TYR A 73 6.97 -9.10 -20.29
CA TYR A 73 7.60 -8.79 -21.57
C TYR A 73 8.05 -10.08 -22.29
N ARG A 74 8.76 -11.00 -21.61
CA ARG A 74 9.18 -12.28 -22.19
C ARG A 74 7.99 -13.17 -22.59
N ASN A 75 6.95 -13.23 -21.77
CA ASN A 75 5.75 -14.03 -22.03
C ASN A 75 4.97 -13.48 -23.24
N LEU A 76 4.78 -12.16 -23.30
CA LEU A 76 4.17 -11.46 -24.44
C LEU A 76 4.99 -11.63 -25.73
N THR A 77 6.31 -11.38 -25.69
CA THR A 77 7.18 -11.51 -26.87
C THR A 77 7.26 -12.93 -27.43
N ASN A 78 7.03 -13.95 -26.61
CA ASN A 78 6.86 -15.33 -27.10
C ASN A 78 5.48 -15.57 -27.71
N ALA A 79 4.39 -15.13 -27.08
CA ALA A 79 3.04 -15.28 -27.62
C ALA A 79 2.84 -14.55 -28.96
N LEU A 80 3.44 -13.36 -29.12
CA LEU A 80 3.41 -12.54 -30.33
C LEU A 80 3.89 -13.29 -31.58
N LYS A 81 4.85 -14.22 -31.46
CA LYS A 81 5.40 -15.01 -32.58
C LYS A 81 4.36 -15.93 -33.25
N GLY A 82 3.23 -16.19 -32.58
CA GLY A 82 2.13 -17.01 -33.09
C GLY A 82 0.87 -16.22 -33.50
N ALA A 83 0.81 -14.91 -33.24
CA ALA A 83 -0.39 -14.10 -33.38
C ALA A 83 -0.50 -13.44 -34.78
N GLY A 84 -1.67 -13.52 -35.40
CA GLY A 84 -2.02 -12.76 -36.60
C GLY A 84 -2.86 -11.51 -36.32
N MET A 85 -3.55 -11.48 -35.18
CA MET A 85 -4.28 -10.30 -34.68
C MET A 85 -4.26 -10.26 -33.15
N LEU A 86 -4.12 -9.07 -32.58
CA LEU A 86 -4.22 -8.84 -31.13
C LEU A 86 -5.62 -8.36 -30.74
N VAL A 87 -6.10 -8.79 -29.58
CA VAL A 87 -7.31 -8.25 -28.94
C VAL A 87 -6.90 -7.72 -27.57
N LEU A 88 -6.91 -6.39 -27.45
CA LEU A 88 -6.42 -5.67 -26.27
C LEU A 88 -7.60 -5.53 -25.28
N ALA A 89 -7.46 -6.17 -24.13
CA ALA A 89 -8.51 -6.37 -23.12
C ALA A 89 -8.00 -6.03 -21.71
N THR A 90 -7.25 -4.92 -21.62
CA THR A 90 -6.91 -4.21 -20.39
C THR A 90 -8.15 -3.55 -19.76
N ASP A 91 -8.07 -3.04 -18.53
CA ASP A 91 -9.19 -2.29 -17.94
C ASP A 91 -9.51 -1.03 -18.79
N ASN A 92 -10.74 -0.51 -18.67
CA ASN A 92 -11.31 0.45 -19.63
C ASN A 92 -11.07 1.93 -19.24
N ASP A 93 -9.86 2.25 -18.77
CA ASP A 93 -9.46 3.58 -18.31
C ASP A 93 -8.17 4.07 -19.03
N PRO A 94 -7.65 5.29 -18.75
CA PRO A 94 -6.47 5.81 -19.44
C PRO A 94 -5.18 5.03 -19.22
N GLU A 95 -4.98 4.44 -18.04
CA GLU A 95 -3.79 3.64 -17.75
C GLU A 95 -3.89 2.29 -18.48
N GLY A 96 -5.08 1.68 -18.54
CA GLY A 96 -5.37 0.49 -19.35
C GLY A 96 -5.19 0.71 -20.86
N GLU A 97 -5.48 1.91 -21.39
CA GLU A 97 -5.10 2.26 -22.77
C GLU A 97 -3.58 2.40 -22.94
N LEU A 98 -2.86 2.94 -21.94
CA LEU A 98 -1.40 3.06 -22.00
C LEU A 98 -0.73 1.67 -22.00
N ILE A 99 -1.19 0.74 -21.16
CA ILE A 99 -0.74 -0.67 -21.15
C ILE A 99 -1.05 -1.36 -22.50
N ALA A 100 -2.19 -1.03 -23.13
CA ALA A 100 -2.53 -1.51 -24.46
C ALA A 100 -1.60 -0.93 -25.55
N TYR A 101 -1.17 0.34 -25.42
CA TYR A 101 -0.17 0.95 -26.30
C TYR A 101 1.24 0.40 -26.08
N GLU A 102 1.66 0.17 -24.83
CA GLU A 102 2.92 -0.53 -24.52
C GLU A 102 2.97 -1.91 -25.18
N THR A 103 1.85 -2.65 -25.14
CA THR A 103 1.70 -3.94 -25.84
C THR A 103 1.95 -3.80 -27.34
N LEU A 104 1.46 -2.72 -27.98
CA LEU A 104 1.71 -2.43 -29.40
C LEU A 104 3.16 -1.98 -29.68
N LEU A 105 3.80 -1.23 -28.77
CA LEU A 105 5.22 -0.88 -28.87
C LEU A 105 6.11 -2.13 -28.84
N VAL A 106 5.84 -3.05 -27.90
CA VAL A 106 6.54 -4.34 -27.81
C VAL A 106 6.26 -5.20 -29.06
N ALA A 107 5.01 -5.27 -29.52
CA ALA A 107 4.66 -5.99 -30.74
C ALA A 107 5.41 -5.46 -31.98
N LYS A 108 5.44 -4.13 -32.17
CA LYS A 108 6.17 -3.49 -33.27
C LYS A 108 7.69 -3.75 -33.20
N LYS A 109 8.27 -3.73 -31.99
CA LYS A 109 9.70 -4.01 -31.73
C LYS A 109 10.08 -5.47 -32.03
N VAL A 110 9.17 -6.43 -31.81
CA VAL A 110 9.42 -7.87 -31.99
C VAL A 110 9.11 -8.35 -33.41
N LEU A 111 8.02 -7.86 -34.01
CA LEU A 111 7.55 -8.31 -35.33
C LEU A 111 8.15 -7.50 -36.49
N GLY A 112 8.71 -6.32 -36.21
CA GLY A 112 9.19 -5.36 -37.21
C GLY A 112 8.08 -4.50 -37.84
N TYR A 113 6.81 -4.80 -37.54
CA TYR A 113 5.62 -4.07 -37.97
C TYR A 113 4.58 -4.07 -36.84
N THR A 114 3.69 -3.07 -36.81
CA THR A 114 2.53 -3.10 -35.91
C THR A 114 1.55 -4.16 -36.44
N PRO A 115 1.21 -5.22 -35.68
CA PRO A 115 0.25 -6.23 -36.13
C PRO A 115 -1.16 -5.62 -36.22
N ARG A 116 -2.10 -6.33 -36.87
CA ARG A 116 -3.52 -5.96 -36.76
C ARG A 116 -3.94 -6.13 -35.30
N TYR A 117 -4.72 -5.19 -34.78
CA TYR A 117 -5.30 -5.27 -33.44
C TYR A 117 -6.76 -4.85 -33.43
N GLY A 118 -7.38 -4.96 -32.25
CA GLY A 118 -8.66 -4.37 -31.88
C GLY A 118 -8.75 -4.27 -30.36
N ARG A 119 -9.67 -3.44 -29.87
CA ARG A 119 -9.82 -3.09 -28.45
C ARG A 119 -11.16 -3.59 -27.91
N MET A 120 -11.10 -4.47 -26.91
CA MET A 120 -12.23 -5.07 -26.24
C MET A 120 -12.55 -4.28 -24.97
N ARG A 121 -13.65 -3.50 -24.97
CA ARG A 121 -14.07 -2.66 -23.83
C ARG A 121 -15.21 -3.27 -23.04
N PHE A 122 -14.99 -3.44 -21.73
CA PHE A 122 -15.95 -3.96 -20.76
C PHE A 122 -15.91 -3.09 -19.49
N ASN A 123 -17.06 -2.97 -18.81
CA ASN A 123 -17.19 -2.20 -17.57
C ASN A 123 -17.49 -3.06 -16.32
N ALA A 124 -17.52 -4.39 -16.49
CA ALA A 124 -17.61 -5.38 -15.43
C ALA A 124 -17.04 -6.72 -15.91
N ALA A 125 -16.32 -7.46 -15.06
CA ALA A 125 -15.78 -8.78 -15.39
C ALA A 125 -16.85 -9.89 -15.33
N THR A 126 -18.03 -9.69 -15.95
CA THR A 126 -19.12 -10.68 -15.99
C THR A 126 -19.16 -11.45 -17.32
N PRO A 127 -19.61 -12.72 -17.34
CA PRO A 127 -19.65 -13.50 -18.57
C PRO A 127 -20.53 -12.93 -19.70
N SER A 128 -21.59 -12.18 -19.37
CA SER A 128 -22.44 -11.49 -20.34
C SER A 128 -21.75 -10.25 -20.93
N GLU A 129 -21.17 -9.41 -20.09
CA GLU A 129 -20.44 -8.20 -20.52
C GLU A 129 -19.20 -8.55 -21.35
N LEU A 130 -18.46 -9.60 -20.97
CA LEU A 130 -17.28 -10.05 -21.71
C LEU A 130 -17.64 -10.68 -23.07
N ARG A 131 -18.80 -11.33 -23.22
CA ARG A 131 -19.29 -11.75 -24.55
C ARG A 131 -19.71 -10.56 -25.40
N ARG A 132 -20.45 -9.61 -24.84
CA ARG A 132 -20.82 -8.36 -25.53
C ARG A 132 -19.57 -7.62 -26.03
N ALA A 133 -18.56 -7.46 -25.17
CA ALA A 133 -17.31 -6.77 -25.50
C ALA A 133 -16.49 -7.50 -26.58
N TRP A 134 -16.59 -8.84 -26.66
CA TRP A 134 -15.98 -9.66 -27.71
C TRP A 134 -16.73 -9.55 -29.06
N GLU A 135 -18.06 -9.45 -29.02
CA GLU A 135 -18.90 -9.21 -30.19
C GLU A 135 -18.78 -7.76 -30.72
N THR A 136 -18.45 -6.80 -29.86
CA THR A 136 -18.28 -5.38 -30.19
C THR A 136 -16.83 -4.89 -30.02
N ILE A 137 -15.84 -5.63 -30.53
CA ILE A 137 -14.43 -5.20 -30.53
C ILE A 137 -14.25 -3.94 -31.39
N GLU A 138 -13.70 -2.88 -30.80
CA GLU A 138 -13.34 -1.64 -31.49
C GLU A 138 -12.08 -1.83 -32.35
N PRO A 139 -11.92 -1.08 -33.45
CA PRO A 139 -10.79 -1.27 -34.37
C PRO A 139 -9.47 -0.63 -33.90
N ASP A 140 -9.49 0.23 -32.87
CA ASP A 140 -8.38 1.11 -32.49
C ASP A 140 -8.40 1.44 -30.99
N LEU A 141 -7.36 2.10 -30.47
CA LEU A 141 -7.28 2.66 -29.12
C LEU A 141 -7.90 4.07 -29.04
N LYS A 142 -8.29 4.49 -27.83
CA LYS A 142 -8.56 5.90 -27.53
C LYS A 142 -7.23 6.63 -27.36
N TRP A 143 -6.60 7.02 -28.47
CA TRP A 143 -5.26 7.64 -28.48
C TRP A 143 -5.11 8.84 -27.53
N ASN A 144 -6.13 9.68 -27.38
CA ASN A 144 -6.11 10.79 -26.43
C ASN A 144 -5.93 10.34 -24.95
N TRP A 145 -6.46 9.17 -24.58
CA TRP A 145 -6.29 8.58 -23.26
C TRP A 145 -4.86 8.05 -23.06
N VAL A 146 -4.29 7.39 -24.08
CA VAL A 146 -2.87 7.01 -24.11
C VAL A 146 -1.98 8.24 -23.89
N TRP A 147 -2.29 9.35 -24.56
CA TRP A 147 -1.56 10.60 -24.45
C TRP A 147 -1.76 11.33 -23.11
N LYS A 148 -2.93 11.22 -22.48
CA LYS A 148 -3.20 11.69 -21.11
C LYS A 148 -2.35 10.96 -20.07
N ALA A 149 -2.35 9.63 -20.09
CA ALA A 149 -1.56 8.81 -19.18
C ALA A 149 -0.04 9.01 -19.41
N LEU A 150 0.39 9.07 -20.67
CA LEU A 150 1.80 9.32 -21.02
C LEU A 150 2.28 10.73 -20.62
N LEU A 151 1.40 11.74 -20.66
CA LEU A 151 1.67 13.07 -20.11
C LEU A 151 1.96 12.99 -18.60
N ARG A 152 1.16 12.25 -17.85
CA ARG A 152 1.34 12.03 -16.39
C ARG A 152 2.68 11.37 -16.09
N HIS A 153 2.99 10.26 -16.76
CA HIS A 153 4.26 9.55 -16.59
C HIS A 153 5.48 10.44 -16.86
N LYS A 154 5.46 11.25 -17.93
CA LYS A 154 6.54 12.20 -18.22
C LYS A 154 6.64 13.34 -17.21
N PHE A 155 5.51 13.97 -16.90
CA PHE A 155 5.47 15.13 -16.01
C PHE A 155 5.94 14.77 -14.59
N ASP A 156 5.46 13.66 -14.03
CA ASP A 156 5.78 13.23 -12.67
C ASP A 156 7.22 12.72 -12.54
N LEU A 157 7.78 12.09 -13.59
CA LEU A 157 9.22 11.77 -13.69
C LEU A 157 10.07 13.05 -13.67
N ILE A 158 9.76 14.01 -14.55
CA ILE A 158 10.61 15.18 -14.80
C ILE A 158 10.60 16.13 -13.60
N THR A 159 9.42 16.55 -13.15
CA THR A 159 9.30 17.45 -12.00
C THR A 159 9.76 16.76 -10.71
N GLY A 160 9.44 15.48 -10.55
CA GLY A 160 9.87 14.67 -9.42
C GLY A 160 11.39 14.62 -9.27
N ALA A 161 12.11 14.17 -10.31
CA ALA A 161 13.55 14.06 -10.27
C ALA A 161 14.24 15.43 -10.05
N ALA A 162 13.76 16.48 -10.70
CA ALA A 162 14.30 17.84 -10.54
C ALA A 162 14.14 18.37 -9.12
N TYR A 163 12.91 18.39 -8.57
CA TYR A 163 12.64 18.91 -7.24
C TYR A 163 13.25 18.05 -6.13
N THR A 164 13.28 16.72 -6.28
CA THR A 164 13.99 15.84 -5.34
C THR A 164 15.45 16.26 -5.24
N ARG A 165 16.15 16.33 -6.38
CA ARG A 165 17.57 16.72 -6.46
C ARG A 165 17.83 18.10 -5.84
N LEU A 166 17.02 19.11 -6.20
CA LEU A 166 17.21 20.48 -5.73
C LEU A 166 17.11 20.61 -4.21
N LEU A 167 16.06 20.05 -3.60
CA LEU A 167 15.87 20.10 -2.15
C LEU A 167 16.93 19.27 -1.42
N THR A 168 17.25 18.07 -1.94
CA THR A 168 18.29 17.17 -1.44
C THR A 168 19.67 17.83 -1.34
N LEU A 169 20.05 18.58 -2.37
CA LEU A 169 21.37 19.21 -2.47
C LEU A 169 21.47 20.54 -1.70
N SER A 170 20.43 20.92 -0.94
CA SER A 170 20.33 22.22 -0.27
C SER A 170 20.59 22.13 1.25
N ARG A 171 21.72 22.71 1.66
CA ARG A 171 22.43 22.37 2.90
C ARG A 171 21.81 22.81 4.24
N ARG A 172 20.62 23.42 4.24
CA ARG A 172 20.04 24.10 5.43
C ARG A 172 18.65 23.65 5.85
N LEU A 173 17.93 22.92 4.98
CA LEU A 173 16.85 22.02 5.41
C LEU A 173 17.42 20.87 6.25
N SER A 174 18.64 20.47 5.91
CA SER A 174 19.50 19.52 6.60
C SER A 174 20.10 20.16 7.87
N SER A 175 19.36 20.14 8.99
CA SER A 175 19.92 20.37 10.33
C SER A 175 20.76 19.16 10.79
N GLY A 176 22.01 19.10 10.32
CA GLY A 176 22.71 17.82 10.11
C GLY A 176 22.23 17.17 8.81
N ASP A 177 22.95 16.20 8.23
CA ASP A 177 22.78 15.71 6.83
C ASP A 177 21.46 14.96 6.52
N ASN A 178 20.31 15.43 7.01
CA ASN A 178 18.99 14.90 6.71
C ASN A 178 18.57 15.25 5.29
N LEU A 179 18.19 14.24 4.52
CA LEU A 179 17.53 14.38 3.23
C LEU A 179 16.12 14.96 3.40
N VAL A 180 15.84 16.12 2.80
CA VAL A 180 14.44 16.49 2.52
C VAL A 180 14.02 15.79 1.23
N SER A 181 13.36 14.66 1.43
CA SER A 181 13.01 13.74 0.37
C SER A 181 11.73 14.16 -0.34
N TRP A 182 11.78 14.14 -1.67
CA TRP A 182 10.61 13.81 -2.48
C TRP A 182 10.63 12.30 -2.85
N GLY A 183 11.61 11.55 -2.31
CA GLY A 183 11.80 10.09 -2.39
C GLY A 183 12.78 9.60 -1.29
N SER A 184 12.29 8.89 -0.26
CA SER A 184 13.12 8.33 0.84
C SER A 184 13.90 7.10 0.38
N CYS A 185 15.14 6.80 0.85
CA CYS A 185 16.00 5.77 0.22
C CYS A 185 16.98 5.00 1.15
N ILE A 186 17.64 3.96 0.63
CA ILE A 186 18.63 3.09 1.32
C ILE A 186 19.84 2.79 0.40
N LYS A 187 20.94 2.28 0.94
CA LYS A 187 22.19 2.02 0.18
C LYS A 187 22.10 0.83 -0.81
N GLY A 188 22.74 0.94 -1.99
CA GLY A 188 22.60 -0.03 -3.10
C GLY A 188 23.01 -1.49 -2.84
N ASP A 189 24.05 -1.73 -2.04
CA ASP A 189 24.56 -3.05 -1.64
C ASP A 189 23.71 -3.74 -0.55
N THR A 190 22.58 -3.13 -0.18
CA THR A 190 21.62 -3.71 0.77
C THR A 190 20.85 -4.83 0.09
N ILE A 191 21.03 -6.07 0.58
CA ILE A 191 20.25 -7.23 0.11
C ILE A 191 18.80 -7.09 0.58
N ILE A 192 17.86 -7.27 -0.34
CA ILE A 192 16.42 -7.28 -0.08
C ILE A 192 15.96 -8.74 0.02
N PRO A 193 15.49 -9.21 1.19
CA PRO A 193 14.88 -10.53 1.34
C PRO A 193 13.67 -10.70 0.42
N GLY A 194 13.55 -11.86 -0.23
CA GLY A 194 12.66 -12.09 -1.35
C GLY A 194 13.42 -12.86 -2.42
N ASP A 195 13.81 -12.21 -3.51
CA ASP A 195 14.78 -12.75 -4.49
C ASP A 195 16.26 -12.61 -4.02
N TYR A 196 16.51 -12.01 -2.86
CA TYR A 196 17.83 -11.88 -2.20
C TYR A 196 18.93 -11.18 -3.03
N LYS A 197 18.53 -10.32 -3.97
CA LYS A 197 19.44 -9.42 -4.70
C LYS A 197 19.77 -8.17 -3.86
N PRO A 198 20.92 -7.50 -4.09
CA PRO A 198 21.11 -6.10 -3.70
C PRO A 198 19.99 -5.21 -4.26
N ILE A 199 19.56 -4.16 -3.56
CA ILE A 199 18.51 -3.24 -4.05
C ILE A 199 18.94 -2.52 -5.36
N SER A 200 20.24 -2.39 -5.62
CA SER A 200 20.75 -1.96 -6.94
C SER A 200 20.39 -2.92 -8.09
N GLU A 201 20.14 -4.19 -7.79
CA GLU A 201 19.88 -5.30 -8.72
C GLU A 201 18.45 -5.86 -8.63
N MET A 202 17.64 -5.40 -7.68
CA MET A 202 16.19 -5.68 -7.63
C MET A 202 15.47 -5.00 -8.80
N ASP A 203 14.58 -5.66 -9.50
CA ASP A 203 13.82 -5.13 -10.65
C ASP A 203 12.30 -5.23 -10.42
N VAL A 204 11.49 -4.60 -11.28
CA VAL A 204 10.03 -4.65 -11.14
C VAL A 204 9.49 -6.05 -11.47
N GLY A 205 8.63 -6.57 -10.60
CA GLY A 205 8.15 -7.96 -10.62
C GLY A 205 8.94 -8.93 -9.72
N ASP A 206 10.13 -8.54 -9.27
CA ASP A 206 10.88 -9.33 -8.28
C ASP A 206 10.08 -9.52 -6.99
N HIS A 207 10.31 -10.66 -6.33
CA HIS A 207 9.77 -10.95 -5.02
C HIS A 207 10.54 -10.16 -3.95
N CYS A 208 9.80 -9.52 -3.05
CA CYS A 208 10.35 -8.87 -1.87
C CYS A 208 9.48 -9.23 -0.65
N ILE A 209 10.07 -9.47 0.50
CA ILE A 209 9.32 -9.72 1.73
C ILE A 209 8.89 -8.37 2.31
N GLY A 210 7.60 -8.22 2.63
CA GLY A 210 7.01 -7.03 3.25
C GLY A 210 6.50 -7.28 4.68
N LEU A 211 5.63 -6.39 5.14
CA LEU A 211 4.89 -6.51 6.39
C LEU A 211 3.69 -7.45 6.26
N ILE A 212 3.04 -7.45 5.09
CA ILE A 212 1.98 -8.39 4.75
C ILE A 212 2.65 -9.67 4.25
N LEU A 213 2.43 -10.77 4.96
CA LEU A 213 3.17 -12.03 4.81
C LEU A 213 2.67 -12.88 3.61
N SER A 214 2.57 -12.28 2.42
CA SER A 214 2.08 -12.93 1.19
C SER A 214 2.54 -12.19 -0.08
N ASP A 215 3.23 -12.91 -0.99
CA ASP A 215 3.57 -12.54 -2.38
C ASP A 215 3.71 -11.03 -2.67
N ASN A 216 4.59 -10.37 -1.93
CA ASN A 216 4.81 -8.93 -2.08
C ASN A 216 5.85 -8.69 -3.19
N ARG A 217 5.54 -7.76 -4.09
CA ARG A 217 6.25 -7.59 -5.37
C ARG A 217 6.74 -6.16 -5.49
N VAL A 218 7.94 -5.99 -6.05
CA VAL A 218 8.41 -4.67 -6.47
C VAL A 218 7.51 -4.16 -7.58
N ILE A 219 6.83 -3.05 -7.34
CA ILE A 219 6.00 -2.31 -8.30
C ILE A 219 6.84 -1.28 -9.05
N LYS A 220 7.80 -0.66 -8.38
CA LYS A 220 8.70 0.38 -8.94
C LYS A 220 9.99 0.46 -8.13
N LYS A 221 11.08 0.85 -8.79
CA LYS A 221 12.38 1.12 -8.16
C LYS A 221 12.77 2.57 -8.39
N PHE A 222 13.03 3.30 -7.31
CA PHE A 222 13.56 4.65 -7.34
C PHE A 222 15.08 4.59 -7.15
N ILE A 223 15.83 5.40 -7.90
CA ILE A 223 17.30 5.45 -7.84
C ILE A 223 17.74 6.91 -7.79
N ARG A 224 18.66 7.24 -6.87
CA ARG A 224 19.19 8.61 -6.73
C ARG A 224 20.57 8.66 -6.10
N GLU A 225 21.42 9.62 -6.46
CA GLU A 225 22.63 9.85 -5.65
C GLU A 225 22.28 10.50 -4.31
N TYR A 226 23.07 10.17 -3.30
CA TYR A 226 23.03 10.76 -1.98
C TYR A 226 24.44 11.09 -1.50
N ASN A 227 24.55 12.16 -0.70
CA ASN A 227 25.81 12.68 -0.21
C ASN A 227 25.60 13.34 1.15
N GLY A 228 25.80 12.57 2.22
CA GLY A 228 25.51 12.95 3.59
C GLY A 228 25.62 11.75 4.52
N GLN A 229 25.18 11.86 5.77
CA GLN A 229 25.12 10.72 6.68
C GLN A 229 23.96 9.79 6.28
N LEU A 230 24.26 8.51 6.04
CA LEU A 230 23.29 7.45 6.27
C LEU A 230 23.21 7.21 7.78
N ILE A 231 22.05 6.82 8.27
CA ILE A 231 21.90 6.30 9.62
C ILE A 231 22.12 4.79 9.55
N ARG A 232 23.18 4.31 10.21
CA ARG A 232 23.40 2.88 10.41
C ARG A 232 22.80 2.47 11.75
N ILE A 233 21.82 1.58 11.73
CA ILE A 233 21.19 1.02 12.92
C ILE A 233 21.70 -0.39 13.13
N LYS A 234 22.19 -0.69 14.34
CA LYS A 234 22.60 -2.03 14.77
C LYS A 234 21.67 -2.52 15.86
N ALA A 235 20.98 -3.63 15.61
CA ALA A 235 20.13 -4.30 16.58
C ALA A 235 20.71 -5.67 16.95
N LEU A 236 20.37 -6.18 18.13
CA LEU A 236 20.98 -7.37 18.72
C LEU A 236 20.86 -8.62 17.83
N GLY A 237 21.92 -8.94 17.08
CA GLY A 237 21.94 -10.11 16.19
C GLY A 237 21.17 -9.94 14.87
N LEU A 238 20.75 -8.72 14.52
CA LEU A 238 20.42 -8.38 13.13
C LEU A 238 21.67 -7.80 12.46
N LEU A 239 21.86 -8.06 11.16
CA LEU A 239 22.87 -7.34 10.39
C LEU A 239 22.49 -5.85 10.31
N PRO A 240 23.46 -4.92 10.29
CA PRO A 240 23.16 -3.49 10.25
C PRO A 240 22.30 -3.11 9.04
N ILE A 241 21.50 -2.06 9.21
CA ILE A 241 20.76 -1.39 8.12
C ILE A 241 21.28 0.03 7.93
N GLU A 242 21.54 0.42 6.69
CA GLU A 242 22.09 1.74 6.31
C GLU A 242 21.06 2.52 5.47
N LEU A 243 20.37 3.45 6.13
CA LEU A 243 19.18 4.15 5.61
C LEU A 243 19.41 5.66 5.51
N THR A 244 18.63 6.39 4.68
CA THR A 244 18.62 7.85 4.78
C THR A 244 17.90 8.32 6.06
N PRO A 245 18.25 9.49 6.66
CA PRO A 245 17.80 9.88 8.01
C PRO A 245 16.29 9.95 8.24
N GLU A 246 15.54 10.29 7.20
CA GLU A 246 14.09 10.38 7.14
C GLU A 246 13.39 9.06 6.77
N HIS A 247 14.15 8.01 6.45
CA HIS A 247 13.59 6.74 5.99
C HIS A 247 12.74 6.09 7.10
N PRO A 248 11.46 5.77 6.86
CA PRO A 248 10.60 5.17 7.87
C PRO A 248 11.03 3.74 8.20
N VAL A 249 11.17 3.41 9.47
CA VAL A 249 11.47 2.05 9.96
C VAL A 249 10.34 1.60 10.88
N LEU A 250 9.88 0.35 10.71
CA LEU A 250 8.86 -0.21 11.61
C LEU A 250 9.49 -0.64 12.93
N THR A 251 8.96 -0.12 14.02
CA THR A 251 9.52 -0.33 15.37
C THR A 251 8.46 -0.57 16.42
N ALA A 252 8.91 -1.02 17.60
CA ALA A 252 8.06 -1.21 18.77
C ALA A 252 8.64 -0.60 20.05
N ALA A 253 7.75 -0.30 20.99
CA ALA A 253 8.11 0.07 22.35
C ALA A 253 8.41 -1.16 23.22
N SER A 254 9.17 -0.95 24.31
CA SER A 254 9.57 -1.99 25.27
C SER A 254 8.35 -2.72 25.87
N PRO A 255 8.17 -4.05 25.66
CA PRO A 255 6.94 -4.78 26.04
C PRO A 255 6.59 -4.85 27.54
N LYS A 256 7.43 -4.32 28.43
CA LYS A 256 7.25 -4.40 29.89
C LYS A 256 5.96 -3.78 30.45
N ASN A 257 5.23 -2.99 29.65
CA ASN A 257 4.09 -2.19 30.12
C ASN A 257 2.71 -2.66 29.61
N PHE A 258 2.63 -3.66 28.71
CA PHE A 258 1.36 -4.04 28.06
C PHE A 258 1.20 -5.56 27.92
N GLY A 259 -0.05 -6.03 27.94
CA GLY A 259 -0.40 -7.44 27.90
C GLY A 259 -0.20 -8.08 26.53
N SER A 260 0.05 -9.40 26.52
CA SER A 260 0.26 -10.19 25.31
C SER A 260 -1.02 -10.29 24.45
N GLY A 261 -0.99 -9.73 23.24
CA GLY A 261 -2.05 -9.93 22.24
C GLY A 261 -2.45 -8.69 21.45
N ASP A 262 -1.95 -7.50 21.79
CA ASP A 262 -2.32 -6.25 21.11
C ASP A 262 -1.26 -5.79 20.10
N ASN A 263 -1.68 -5.52 18.86
CA ASN A 263 -0.85 -4.96 17.79
C ASN A 263 -0.57 -3.45 17.98
N SER A 264 -1.14 -2.81 19.02
CA SER A 264 -0.86 -1.41 19.41
C SER A 264 0.60 -1.10 19.76
N LEU A 265 1.47 -2.12 19.82
CA LEU A 265 2.90 -1.98 20.08
C LEU A 265 3.72 -1.42 18.90
N LEU A 266 3.23 -1.51 17.66
CA LEU A 266 4.01 -1.15 16.46
C LEU A 266 3.76 0.28 15.97
N PHE A 267 4.83 0.97 15.57
CA PHE A 267 4.79 2.30 14.95
C PHE A 267 5.96 2.53 13.99
N TRP A 268 5.70 3.32 12.94
CA TRP A 268 6.72 3.82 12.03
C TRP A 268 7.53 4.96 12.68
N LYS A 269 8.85 4.95 12.48
CA LYS A 269 9.75 5.98 12.99
C LYS A 269 10.85 6.29 11.97
N PRO A 270 11.14 7.57 11.66
CA PRO A 270 12.30 7.93 10.84
C PRO A 270 13.61 7.42 11.44
N ALA A 271 14.51 6.91 10.61
CA ALA A 271 15.77 6.29 11.02
C ALA A 271 16.58 7.13 12.03
N ALA A 272 16.69 8.44 11.83
CA ALA A 272 17.43 9.34 12.72
C ALA A 272 16.75 9.64 14.07
N LEU A 273 15.52 9.20 14.28
CA LEU A 273 14.79 9.34 15.55
C LEU A 273 14.79 8.05 16.38
N LEU A 274 15.44 6.99 15.89
CA LEU A 274 15.62 5.73 16.59
C LEU A 274 16.58 5.89 17.78
N LYS A 275 16.26 5.20 18.88
CA LYS A 275 16.99 5.28 20.14
C LYS A 275 17.52 3.90 20.53
N PRO A 276 18.84 3.75 20.72
CA PRO A 276 19.40 2.53 21.27
C PRO A 276 18.91 2.31 22.72
N LYS A 277 18.92 1.06 23.13
CA LYS A 277 18.42 0.59 24.42
C LYS A 277 19.32 1.03 25.57
N ASP A 278 18.76 1.80 26.51
CA ASP A 278 19.44 2.27 27.71
C ASP A 278 19.61 1.17 28.79
N LYS A 279 20.36 1.50 29.84
CA LYS A 279 20.57 0.61 31.01
C LYS A 279 19.28 0.29 31.79
N CYS A 280 18.20 1.04 31.58
CA CYS A 280 16.88 0.82 32.16
C CYS A 280 15.96 -0.06 31.28
N LYS A 281 16.43 -0.45 30.09
CA LYS A 281 15.69 -1.15 29.02
C LYS A 281 14.60 -0.32 28.33
N ASN A 282 14.76 1.00 28.29
CA ASN A 282 14.03 1.90 27.39
C ASN A 282 14.80 2.07 26.08
N GLY A 283 14.11 2.01 24.95
CA GLY A 283 14.69 2.09 23.61
C GLY A 283 13.69 1.56 22.59
N ASP A 284 13.97 1.77 21.30
CA ASP A 284 13.16 1.20 20.22
C ASP A 284 13.64 -0.21 19.88
N TYR A 285 12.71 -1.05 19.41
CA TYR A 285 12.99 -2.41 18.92
C TYR A 285 12.68 -2.45 17.43
N LEU A 286 13.57 -3.05 16.62
CA LEU A 286 13.27 -3.39 15.23
C LEU A 286 12.33 -4.60 15.17
N VAL A 287 11.51 -4.64 14.11
CA VAL A 287 10.54 -5.71 13.85
C VAL A 287 11.10 -6.68 12.81
N LEU A 288 11.45 -7.89 13.25
CA LEU A 288 11.78 -9.04 12.39
C LEU A 288 10.51 -9.87 12.15
N PRO A 289 9.94 -9.96 10.93
CA PRO A 289 8.70 -10.70 10.71
C PRO A 289 8.90 -12.22 10.81
N ARG A 290 7.86 -12.92 11.27
CA ARG A 290 7.79 -14.38 11.28
C ARG A 290 7.04 -14.85 10.04
N ILE A 291 7.73 -14.92 8.91
CA ILE A 291 7.10 -15.14 7.59
C ILE A 291 6.26 -16.42 7.55
N LYS A 292 5.10 -16.33 6.89
CA LYS A 292 4.19 -17.46 6.68
C LYS A 292 4.55 -18.20 5.40
N GLY A 293 4.20 -19.49 5.35
CA GLY A 293 4.38 -20.29 4.15
C GLY A 293 3.29 -19.99 3.13
N THR A 294 3.64 -20.13 1.87
CA THR A 294 2.77 -19.93 0.70
C THR A 294 2.97 -21.00 -0.39
N ILE A 295 3.91 -21.93 -0.17
CA ILE A 295 4.23 -23.03 -1.08
C ILE A 295 3.90 -24.35 -0.36
N ASN A 296 3.05 -25.15 -0.99
CA ASN A 296 2.66 -26.47 -0.50
C ASN A 296 2.94 -27.50 -1.60
N ILE A 297 4.19 -27.98 -1.65
CA ILE A 297 4.63 -29.00 -2.62
C ILE A 297 5.40 -30.09 -1.88
N ASN A 298 4.99 -31.34 -2.06
CA ASN A 298 5.68 -32.51 -1.51
C ASN A 298 6.55 -33.20 -2.58
N GLU A 299 6.75 -32.55 -3.73
CA GLU A 299 7.40 -33.12 -4.90
C GLU A 299 7.91 -31.99 -5.83
N ILE A 300 9.11 -32.16 -6.38
CA ILE A 300 9.74 -31.24 -7.35
C ILE A 300 10.08 -32.01 -8.62
N SER A 301 9.75 -31.47 -9.80
CA SER A 301 10.23 -32.08 -11.05
C SER A 301 11.73 -31.84 -11.27
N LEU A 302 12.44 -32.92 -11.61
CA LEU A 302 13.82 -32.91 -12.06
C LEU A 302 13.94 -32.85 -13.60
N SER A 303 12.83 -32.76 -14.33
CA SER A 303 12.78 -32.80 -15.80
C SER A 303 13.64 -31.73 -16.49
N GLU A 304 13.88 -30.58 -15.86
CA GLU A 304 14.78 -29.52 -16.38
C GLU A 304 16.25 -29.97 -16.48
N PHE A 305 16.64 -31.02 -15.76
CA PHE A 305 18.03 -31.48 -15.64
C PHE A 305 18.30 -32.80 -16.38
N VAL A 306 17.27 -33.39 -16.99
CA VAL A 306 17.29 -34.69 -17.69
C VAL A 306 17.31 -34.44 -19.20
N ASP A 307 18.35 -34.95 -19.88
CA ASP A 307 18.61 -34.56 -21.28
C ASP A 307 17.92 -35.47 -22.33
N GLU A 308 17.42 -36.67 -21.97
CA GLU A 308 16.68 -37.61 -22.84
C GLU A 308 15.64 -38.45 -22.06
N GLU A 309 14.72 -39.16 -22.74
CA GLU A 309 13.63 -39.99 -22.17
C GLU A 309 14.07 -41.28 -21.42
N GLY A 310 15.25 -41.25 -20.78
CA GLY A 310 15.74 -42.35 -19.94
C GLY A 310 14.92 -42.51 -18.65
N GLY A 311 14.77 -43.76 -18.18
CA GLY A 311 13.92 -44.15 -17.04
C GLY A 311 14.40 -43.73 -15.64
N PHE A 312 14.91 -42.51 -15.47
CA PHE A 312 15.12 -41.89 -14.16
C PHE A 312 13.80 -41.26 -13.68
N SER A 313 13.54 -41.25 -12.36
CA SER A 313 12.35 -40.56 -11.84
C SER A 313 12.46 -39.07 -12.13
N GLN A 314 11.57 -38.54 -12.98
CA GLN A 314 11.54 -37.11 -13.33
C GLN A 314 11.00 -36.22 -12.19
N ALA A 315 10.85 -36.78 -10.99
CA ALA A 315 10.40 -36.09 -9.79
C ALA A 315 11.10 -36.58 -8.51
N LEU A 316 11.23 -35.67 -7.56
CA LEU A 316 11.88 -35.80 -6.26
C LEU A 316 10.88 -35.47 -5.15
N HIS A 317 10.52 -36.44 -4.31
CA HIS A 317 9.64 -36.21 -3.17
C HIS A 317 10.36 -35.46 -2.03
N LEU A 318 9.67 -34.50 -1.42
CA LEU A 318 10.15 -33.73 -0.28
C LEU A 318 9.57 -34.30 1.02
N ASP A 319 10.28 -35.26 1.61
CA ASP A 319 9.97 -35.75 2.96
C ASP A 319 10.97 -35.22 4.00
N LYS A 320 10.75 -35.57 5.28
CA LYS A 320 11.56 -35.12 6.41
C LYS A 320 13.04 -35.57 6.31
N ASP A 321 13.34 -36.74 5.75
CA ASP A 321 14.73 -37.22 5.64
C ASP A 321 15.42 -36.64 4.39
N VAL A 322 14.67 -36.43 3.30
CA VAL A 322 15.17 -35.69 2.13
C VAL A 322 15.52 -34.25 2.50
N LEU A 323 14.62 -33.51 3.16
CA LEU A 323 14.90 -32.15 3.57
C LEU A 323 16.00 -32.08 4.64
N TRP A 324 16.06 -33.04 5.57
CA TRP A 324 17.19 -33.15 6.52
C TRP A 324 18.53 -33.32 5.80
N LEU A 325 18.62 -34.18 4.78
CA LEU A 325 19.86 -34.36 4.01
C LEU A 325 20.22 -33.09 3.21
N LEU A 326 19.23 -32.35 2.70
CA LEU A 326 19.44 -31.04 2.06
C LEU A 326 19.91 -29.97 3.07
N GLY A 327 19.45 -30.04 4.32
CA GLY A 327 19.94 -29.22 5.43
C GLY A 327 21.41 -29.48 5.74
N ALA A 328 21.80 -30.75 5.84
CA ALA A 328 23.19 -31.15 6.04
C ALA A 328 24.09 -30.74 4.85
N TYR A 329 23.56 -30.81 3.63
CA TYR A 329 24.23 -30.31 2.42
C TYR A 329 24.41 -28.79 2.42
N ILE A 330 23.42 -27.97 2.79
CA ILE A 330 23.60 -26.51 2.80
C ILE A 330 24.54 -26.03 3.93
N ALA A 331 24.78 -26.86 4.95
CA ALA A 331 25.87 -26.67 5.90
C ALA A 331 27.24 -27.03 5.28
N ASN A 332 27.56 -28.32 5.20
CA ASN A 332 28.90 -28.85 4.93
C ASN A 332 29.05 -29.53 3.56
N GLY A 333 28.11 -29.28 2.64
CA GLY A 333 28.19 -29.74 1.25
C GLY A 333 29.32 -29.05 0.48
N ILE A 334 30.04 -29.84 -0.32
CA ILE A 334 31.13 -29.43 -1.20
C ILE A 334 30.83 -29.95 -2.62
N PHE A 335 30.97 -29.08 -3.62
CA PHE A 335 30.86 -29.42 -5.04
C PHE A 335 32.25 -29.75 -5.60
N LEU A 336 32.42 -30.93 -6.21
CA LEU A 336 33.71 -31.42 -6.73
C LEU A 336 33.72 -31.60 -8.26
N GLY A 337 32.65 -31.19 -8.96
CA GLY A 337 32.52 -31.26 -10.41
C GLY A 337 32.05 -32.63 -10.93
N ASP A 338 32.70 -33.72 -10.51
CA ASP A 338 32.24 -35.09 -10.81
C ASP A 338 31.11 -35.55 -9.88
N ARG A 339 31.12 -35.03 -8.64
CA ARG A 339 30.24 -35.44 -7.54
C ARG A 339 29.97 -34.30 -6.55
N ILE A 340 29.01 -34.55 -5.66
CA ILE A 340 28.80 -33.77 -4.44
C ILE A 340 29.29 -34.57 -3.24
N GLN A 341 30.00 -33.92 -2.31
CA GLN A 341 30.37 -34.50 -1.02
C GLN A 341 29.63 -33.81 0.11
N ILE A 342 29.01 -34.57 1.02
CA ILE A 342 28.38 -34.07 2.25
C ILE A 342 29.18 -34.58 3.44
N ASN A 343 29.62 -33.67 4.31
CA ASN A 343 30.43 -34.00 5.49
C ASN A 343 29.67 -33.78 6.80
N ILE A 344 29.29 -34.86 7.49
CA ILE A 344 28.49 -34.84 8.72
C ILE A 344 29.31 -35.42 9.88
N ASP A 345 29.18 -34.84 11.08
CA ASP A 345 29.82 -35.37 12.29
C ASP A 345 29.18 -36.70 12.71
N LEU A 346 29.97 -37.75 12.94
CA LEU A 346 29.50 -39.06 13.38
C LEU A 346 29.17 -39.05 14.88
N ARG A 347 28.03 -38.44 15.24
CA ARG A 347 27.57 -38.31 16.64
C ARG A 347 26.70 -39.49 17.11
N ASP A 348 25.96 -40.15 16.21
CA ASP A 348 25.22 -41.41 16.43
C ASP A 348 25.51 -42.35 15.24
N PRO A 349 25.94 -43.61 15.43
CA PRO A 349 26.09 -44.58 14.34
C PRO A 349 24.86 -44.73 13.42
N LYS A 350 23.64 -44.57 13.94
CA LYS A 350 22.38 -44.67 13.17
C LYS A 350 22.21 -43.59 12.11
N ILE A 351 23.00 -42.51 12.18
CA ILE A 351 22.99 -41.46 11.16
C ILE A 351 23.40 -42.01 9.79
N ILE A 352 24.21 -43.09 9.75
CA ILE A 352 24.59 -43.78 8.50
C ILE A 352 23.35 -44.38 7.83
N ASP A 353 22.47 -45.07 8.57
CA ASP A 353 21.24 -45.65 8.03
C ASP A 353 20.30 -44.55 7.50
N ARG A 354 20.18 -43.42 8.22
CA ARG A 354 19.39 -42.25 7.80
C ARG A 354 19.93 -41.62 6.52
N ILE A 355 21.25 -41.47 6.40
CA ILE A 355 21.92 -40.98 5.18
C ILE A 355 21.62 -41.92 4.01
N ILE A 356 21.81 -43.23 4.19
CA ILE A 356 21.57 -44.25 3.17
C ILE A 356 20.12 -44.20 2.66
N ASP A 357 19.14 -44.13 3.56
CA ASP A 357 17.73 -44.09 3.18
C ASP A 357 17.30 -42.76 2.56
N ALA A 358 17.85 -41.63 3.02
CA ALA A 358 17.63 -40.34 2.38
C ALA A 358 18.18 -40.33 0.93
N ILE A 359 19.39 -40.85 0.68
CA ILE A 359 19.98 -40.92 -0.67
C ILE A 359 19.17 -41.83 -1.60
N LYS A 360 18.66 -42.98 -1.11
CA LYS A 360 17.73 -43.82 -1.87
C LYS A 360 16.48 -43.03 -2.30
N ARG A 361 15.93 -42.19 -1.42
CA ARG A 361 14.76 -41.34 -1.73
C ARG A 361 15.08 -40.16 -2.65
N LEU A 362 16.35 -39.76 -2.78
CA LEU A 362 16.82 -38.90 -3.89
C LEU A 362 16.86 -39.64 -5.25
N ASN A 363 16.40 -40.89 -5.33
CA ASN A 363 16.51 -41.79 -6.48
C ASN A 363 17.96 -42.03 -6.95
N CYS A 364 18.94 -41.93 -6.03
CA CYS A 364 20.36 -42.14 -6.35
C CYS A 364 20.86 -43.50 -5.84
N SER A 365 21.34 -44.34 -6.76
CA SER A 365 21.96 -45.64 -6.49
C SER A 365 23.49 -45.61 -6.49
N SER A 366 24.12 -44.48 -6.84
CA SER A 366 25.58 -44.34 -6.99
C SER A 366 26.13 -43.36 -5.96
N PHE A 367 26.57 -43.90 -4.82
CA PHE A 367 27.18 -43.14 -3.74
C PHE A 367 28.22 -43.97 -2.98
N ILE A 368 29.18 -43.29 -2.35
CA ILE A 368 30.23 -43.89 -1.52
C ILE A 368 30.21 -43.18 -0.16
N ILE A 369 30.13 -43.96 0.91
CA ILE A 369 30.18 -43.47 2.30
C ILE A 369 31.54 -43.85 2.89
N GLU A 370 32.35 -42.86 3.20
CA GLU A 370 33.66 -43.01 3.84
C GLU A 370 33.61 -42.49 5.28
N ARG A 371 34.20 -43.24 6.21
CA ARG A 371 34.42 -42.77 7.59
C ARG A 371 35.80 -42.14 7.69
N GLN A 372 35.87 -40.86 8.04
CA GLN A 372 37.13 -40.17 8.30
C GLN A 372 37.50 -40.24 9.78
N GLU A 373 38.68 -40.77 10.08
CA GLU A 373 39.27 -40.80 11.43
C GLU A 373 39.98 -39.47 11.74
N THR A 374 39.20 -38.40 11.81
CA THR A 374 39.63 -37.09 12.32
C THR A 374 39.33 -36.96 13.82
N SER A 375 39.85 -35.92 14.47
CA SER A 375 39.76 -35.72 15.94
C SER A 375 38.33 -35.59 16.47
N THR A 376 37.39 -35.15 15.63
CA THR A 376 35.99 -35.58 15.71
C THR A 376 35.73 -36.53 14.54
N PRO A 377 35.16 -37.73 14.76
CA PRO A 377 34.92 -38.67 13.66
C PRO A 377 33.86 -38.12 12.72
N LYS A 378 34.06 -38.25 11.40
CA LYS A 378 33.12 -37.74 10.39
C LYS A 378 32.73 -38.80 9.36
N ILE A 379 31.57 -38.59 8.75
CA ILE A 379 31.13 -39.28 7.55
C ILE A 379 31.31 -38.34 6.36
N SER A 380 32.01 -38.80 5.34
CA SER A 380 32.09 -38.17 4.02
C SER A 380 31.23 -38.98 3.05
N THR A 381 30.12 -38.40 2.62
CA THR A 381 29.15 -39.02 1.70
C THR A 381 29.36 -38.43 0.31
N ASN A 382 29.94 -39.19 -0.61
CA ASN A 382 30.15 -38.81 -2.00
C ASN A 382 28.98 -39.32 -2.87
N ILE A 383 28.24 -38.43 -3.53
CA ILE A 383 27.06 -38.76 -4.35
C ILE A 383 27.34 -38.48 -5.83
N TYR A 384 27.22 -39.51 -6.67
CA TYR A 384 27.58 -39.50 -8.09
C TYR A 384 26.32 -39.49 -8.98
N SER A 385 25.66 -38.34 -9.08
CA SER A 385 24.51 -38.15 -9.99
C SER A 385 24.58 -36.79 -10.66
N GLN A 386 24.74 -36.78 -11.97
CA GLN A 386 24.82 -35.56 -12.77
C GLN A 386 23.51 -34.75 -12.73
N ILE A 387 22.36 -35.42 -12.64
CA ILE A 387 21.03 -34.79 -12.50
C ILE A 387 20.94 -34.03 -11.16
N LEU A 388 21.29 -34.70 -10.06
CA LEU A 388 21.28 -34.08 -8.73
C LEU A 388 22.37 -33.00 -8.60
N LEU A 389 23.52 -33.17 -9.26
CA LEU A 389 24.60 -32.20 -9.28
C LEU A 389 24.18 -30.90 -9.99
N LYS A 390 23.55 -30.98 -11.18
CA LYS A 390 22.91 -29.83 -11.85
C LYS A 390 21.84 -29.18 -10.95
N ALA A 391 20.97 -29.99 -10.34
CA ALA A 391 19.84 -29.51 -9.54
C ALA A 391 20.28 -28.78 -8.26
N LEU A 392 21.18 -29.38 -7.48
CA LEU A 392 21.66 -28.82 -6.22
C LEU A 392 22.51 -27.56 -6.45
N ALA A 393 23.34 -27.52 -7.51
CA ALA A 393 24.01 -26.29 -7.94
C ALA A 393 23.01 -25.16 -8.25
N LYS A 394 21.94 -25.45 -9.01
CA LYS A 394 20.90 -24.46 -9.35
C LYS A 394 20.10 -23.99 -8.13
N TRP A 395 19.74 -24.89 -7.20
CA TRP A 395 18.90 -24.55 -6.05
C TRP A 395 19.69 -23.90 -4.91
N PHE A 396 20.84 -24.47 -4.56
CA PHE A 396 21.60 -24.11 -3.35
C PHE A 396 22.90 -23.34 -3.63
N GLY A 397 23.50 -23.48 -4.82
CA GLY A 397 24.78 -22.86 -5.18
C GLY A 397 26.00 -23.76 -4.96
N GLU A 398 27.04 -23.55 -5.76
CA GLU A 398 28.24 -24.41 -5.80
C GLU A 398 29.33 -24.02 -4.80
N ARG A 399 29.40 -22.73 -4.43
CA ARG A 399 30.47 -22.14 -3.60
C ARG A 399 29.91 -21.59 -2.28
N ASP A 400 30.72 -21.59 -1.22
CA ASP A 400 30.29 -21.21 0.14
C ASP A 400 29.77 -19.77 0.29
N ASP A 401 30.24 -18.85 -0.57
CA ASP A 401 29.75 -17.47 -0.67
C ASP A 401 28.41 -17.35 -1.41
N GLN A 402 28.08 -18.33 -2.26
CA GLN A 402 26.86 -18.39 -3.07
C GLN A 402 25.76 -19.30 -2.49
N LYS A 403 26.05 -19.99 -1.37
CA LYS A 403 25.10 -20.88 -0.68
C LYS A 403 23.80 -20.13 -0.35
N ARG A 404 22.66 -20.72 -0.66
CA ARG A 404 21.30 -20.18 -0.42
C ARG A 404 20.29 -21.29 -0.19
N ILE A 405 19.13 -20.93 0.33
CA ILE A 405 17.95 -21.78 0.50
C ILE A 405 16.94 -21.42 -0.59
N PRO A 406 16.40 -22.40 -1.34
CA PRO A 406 15.39 -22.14 -2.37
C PRO A 406 14.00 -21.92 -1.76
N ASP A 407 13.13 -21.21 -2.49
CA ASP A 407 11.80 -20.81 -2.02
C ASP A 407 10.91 -21.98 -1.60
N PHE A 408 11.01 -23.13 -2.26
CA PHE A 408 10.25 -24.34 -1.90
C PHE A 408 10.58 -24.88 -0.50
N ILE A 409 11.65 -24.43 0.15
CA ILE A 409 11.96 -24.67 1.56
C ILE A 409 11.67 -23.40 2.38
N LEU A 410 12.17 -22.25 1.93
CA LEU A 410 12.06 -20.96 2.64
C LEU A 410 10.61 -20.54 2.91
N LEU A 411 9.71 -20.79 1.95
CA LEU A 411 8.30 -20.44 1.95
C LEU A 411 7.37 -21.66 2.08
N HIS A 412 7.89 -22.83 2.45
CA HIS A 412 7.07 -24.03 2.61
C HIS A 412 5.99 -23.84 3.71
N GLU A 413 4.78 -24.36 3.52
CA GLU A 413 3.69 -24.26 4.50
C GLU A 413 3.90 -25.14 5.72
N ASP A 414 4.38 -26.38 5.53
CA ASP A 414 4.64 -27.31 6.63
C ASP A 414 5.89 -26.92 7.45
N LEU A 415 5.67 -26.51 8.69
CA LEU A 415 6.72 -26.17 9.65
C LEU A 415 7.52 -27.39 10.13
N ASP A 416 6.98 -28.61 10.03
CA ASP A 416 7.67 -29.84 10.42
C ASP A 416 8.71 -30.28 9.37
N LEU A 417 8.44 -30.02 8.09
CA LEU A 417 9.42 -30.16 7.02
C LEU A 417 10.56 -29.12 7.16
N ILE A 418 10.23 -27.89 7.56
CA ILE A 418 11.22 -26.84 7.87
C ILE A 418 12.07 -27.21 9.10
N LYS A 419 11.48 -27.77 10.17
CA LYS A 419 12.25 -28.29 11.31
C LYS A 419 13.24 -29.35 10.86
N ALA A 420 12.81 -30.33 10.07
CA ALA A 420 13.70 -31.39 9.59
C ALA A 420 14.87 -30.85 8.76
N PHE A 421 14.65 -29.83 7.92
CA PHE A 421 15.71 -29.12 7.22
C PHE A 421 16.69 -28.42 8.19
N LEU A 422 16.18 -27.73 9.21
CA LEU A 422 17.01 -27.04 10.22
C LEU A 422 17.77 -28.03 11.11
N GLU A 423 17.17 -29.15 11.51
CA GLU A 423 17.82 -30.27 12.20
C GLU A 423 19.02 -30.80 11.38
N GLY A 424 18.84 -30.93 10.07
CA GLY A 424 19.91 -31.32 9.14
C GLY A 424 21.03 -30.29 9.08
N TYR A 425 20.69 -29.00 9.03
CA TYR A 425 21.67 -27.91 9.09
C TYR A 425 22.42 -27.87 10.43
N GLU A 426 21.72 -28.16 11.53
CA GLU A 426 22.25 -28.23 12.89
C GLU A 426 23.21 -29.43 13.10
N GLU A 427 22.91 -30.59 12.53
CA GLU A 427 23.76 -31.79 12.57
C GLU A 427 24.93 -31.71 11.58
N GLY A 428 24.71 -31.08 10.42
CA GLY A 428 25.76 -30.71 9.47
C GLY A 428 26.62 -29.52 9.91
N SER A 429 26.41 -28.94 11.10
CA SER A 429 27.18 -27.78 11.56
C SER A 429 27.49 -27.81 13.08
N ASN A 430 28.11 -26.72 13.54
CA ASN A 430 28.48 -26.51 14.95
C ASN A 430 27.39 -25.77 15.76
N LEU A 431 26.21 -25.48 15.18
CA LEU A 431 25.07 -24.88 15.91
C LEU A 431 24.52 -25.79 17.01
N ARG A 432 24.57 -27.11 16.82
CA ARG A 432 24.11 -28.11 17.79
C ARG A 432 25.28 -28.76 18.52
N ALA A 433 26.33 -28.00 18.78
CA ALA A 433 27.39 -28.41 19.70
C ALA A 433 26.78 -28.56 21.09
N GLN A 434 26.59 -29.81 21.52
CA GLN A 434 26.19 -30.15 22.87
C GLN A 434 27.18 -29.53 23.86
N TYR A 435 26.74 -29.14 25.06
CA TYR A 435 27.61 -28.58 26.09
C TYR A 435 28.70 -29.58 26.47
N ASP A 436 29.86 -29.47 25.82
CA ASP A 436 31.11 -30.07 26.26
C ASP A 436 31.54 -29.33 27.54
N ILE A 437 31.30 -30.02 28.66
CA ILE A 437 31.35 -29.44 30.02
C ILE A 437 32.75 -28.92 30.34
N ASP A 438 33.78 -29.54 29.76
CA ASP A 438 35.19 -29.18 29.98
C ASP A 438 35.67 -28.07 29.02
N ALA A 439 35.05 -27.90 27.86
CA ALA A 439 35.56 -27.02 26.79
C ALA A 439 35.06 -25.57 26.80
N LYS A 440 33.96 -25.25 27.50
CA LYS A 440 33.35 -23.88 27.57
C LYS A 440 33.03 -23.19 26.23
N LYS A 441 32.95 -23.93 25.12
CA LYS A 441 32.60 -23.36 23.80
C LYS A 441 31.09 -23.18 23.68
N SER A 442 30.64 -21.97 23.36
CA SER A 442 29.28 -21.74 22.89
C SER A 442 29.08 -22.38 21.53
N ALA A 443 27.90 -22.94 21.26
CA ALA A 443 27.56 -23.46 19.94
C ALA A 443 27.33 -22.30 18.95
N TYR A 444 27.92 -22.38 17.77
CA TYR A 444 27.76 -21.40 16.68
C TYR A 444 28.04 -22.06 15.33
N ALA A 445 27.39 -21.59 14.26
CA ALA A 445 27.80 -21.87 12.88
C ALA A 445 28.50 -20.66 12.26
N THR A 446 29.18 -20.90 11.15
CA THR A 446 29.81 -19.87 10.31
C THR A 446 29.46 -20.12 8.86
N THR A 447 29.10 -19.08 8.11
CA THR A 447 28.96 -19.14 6.65
C THR A 447 29.61 -17.92 5.99
N ARG A 448 29.99 -18.04 4.72
CA ARG A 448 30.45 -16.92 3.89
C ARG A 448 29.30 -16.26 3.10
N SER A 449 28.16 -16.94 2.97
CA SER A 449 26.99 -16.38 2.30
C SER A 449 26.15 -15.49 3.23
N LYS A 450 26.09 -14.19 2.90
CA LYS A 450 25.17 -13.20 3.51
C LYS A 450 23.70 -13.60 3.30
N ILE A 451 23.40 -14.22 2.15
CA ILE A 451 22.05 -14.67 1.78
C ILE A 451 21.61 -15.82 2.68
N LEU A 452 22.43 -16.86 2.83
CA LEU A 452 22.12 -18.00 3.69
C LEU A 452 21.90 -17.55 5.14
N ALA A 453 22.73 -16.63 5.65
CA ALA A 453 22.58 -16.13 7.02
C ALA A 453 21.26 -15.38 7.24
N LEU A 454 20.84 -14.52 6.30
CA LEU A 454 19.55 -13.82 6.35
C LEU A 454 18.36 -14.78 6.20
N GLN A 455 18.46 -15.78 5.33
CA GLN A 455 17.42 -16.79 5.10
C GLN A 455 17.24 -17.73 6.30
N LEU A 456 18.34 -18.21 6.90
CA LEU A 456 18.29 -19.01 8.13
C LEU A 456 17.67 -18.21 9.27
N GLN A 457 18.04 -16.94 9.43
CA GLN A 457 17.43 -16.06 10.44
C GLN A 457 15.91 -15.93 10.27
N LEU A 458 15.42 -15.78 9.04
CA LEU A 458 13.98 -15.80 8.75
C LEU A 458 13.37 -17.18 9.05
N LEU A 459 13.98 -18.30 8.64
CA LEU A 459 13.48 -19.65 8.92
C LEU A 459 13.34 -19.95 10.42
N TYR A 460 14.37 -19.66 11.24
CA TYR A 460 14.27 -19.81 12.70
C TYR A 460 13.17 -18.90 13.27
N ALA A 461 13.00 -17.68 12.76
CA ALA A 461 11.91 -16.80 13.16
C ALA A 461 10.53 -17.40 12.83
N ARG A 462 10.35 -18.10 11.69
CA ARG A 462 9.10 -18.83 11.37
C ARG A 462 8.73 -19.80 12.50
N ILE A 463 9.67 -20.66 12.91
CA ILE A 463 9.46 -21.65 13.97
C ILE A 463 9.51 -21.08 15.40
N GLY A 464 9.73 -19.77 15.57
CA GLY A 464 9.65 -19.07 16.86
C GLY A 464 10.95 -18.96 17.65
N TYR A 465 12.09 -19.24 17.01
CA TYR A 465 13.43 -19.08 17.58
C TYR A 465 14.08 -17.81 17.04
N PHE A 466 15.15 -17.32 17.68
CA PHE A 466 15.92 -16.19 17.17
C PHE A 466 17.37 -16.59 16.91
N LEU A 467 17.73 -16.69 15.63
CA LEU A 467 19.13 -16.83 15.21
C LEU A 467 19.77 -15.44 15.17
N GLN A 468 20.75 -15.20 16.05
CA GLN A 468 21.60 -14.02 15.95
C GLN A 468 22.60 -14.20 14.80
N VAL A 469 22.76 -13.17 13.98
CA VAL A 469 23.73 -13.12 12.89
C VAL A 469 24.65 -11.92 13.10
N TYR A 470 25.96 -12.15 13.10
CA TYR A 470 26.98 -11.10 13.17
C TYR A 470 28.02 -11.28 12.06
N ALA A 471 28.42 -10.18 11.42
CA ALA A 471 29.54 -10.18 10.49
C ALA A 471 30.87 -10.08 11.24
N LYS A 472 31.84 -10.92 10.87
CA LYS A 472 33.24 -10.85 11.30
C LYS A 472 34.13 -10.79 10.06
N SER A 473 34.94 -9.74 9.93
CA SER A 473 36.05 -9.70 8.97
C SER A 473 37.28 -10.41 9.54
N ASP A 474 38.07 -11.01 8.66
CA ASP A 474 39.46 -11.34 8.92
C ASP A 474 40.34 -10.32 8.16
N ASP A 475 41.11 -9.53 8.92
CA ASP A 475 41.92 -8.37 8.53
C ASP A 475 41.21 -7.10 8.00
N ASP A 476 41.82 -5.96 8.36
CA ASP A 476 41.23 -4.62 8.40
C ASP A 476 41.23 -3.87 7.04
N LYS A 477 41.37 -4.59 5.91
CA LYS A 477 41.74 -3.97 4.61
C LYS A 477 41.05 -4.50 3.33
N SER A 478 40.06 -5.40 3.41
CA SER A 478 39.21 -5.72 2.25
C SER A 478 37.88 -6.39 2.61
N ASP A 479 36.77 -5.93 2.03
CA ASP A 479 35.42 -6.52 2.17
C ASP A 479 35.27 -7.96 1.65
N SER A 480 36.29 -8.54 1.02
CA SER A 480 36.22 -9.83 0.33
C SER A 480 36.25 -11.07 1.24
N ASN A 481 36.53 -10.93 2.55
CA ASN A 481 36.66 -12.05 3.51
C ASN A 481 35.77 -11.87 4.76
N VAL A 482 34.49 -11.54 4.57
CA VAL A 482 33.51 -11.52 5.67
C VAL A 482 32.96 -12.92 5.95
N THR A 483 32.98 -13.33 7.21
CA THR A 483 32.34 -14.55 7.71
C THR A 483 31.18 -14.18 8.64
N TYR A 484 30.00 -14.76 8.40
CA TYR A 484 28.81 -14.56 9.22
C TYR A 484 28.77 -15.62 10.32
N VAL A 485 28.94 -15.18 11.56
CA VAL A 485 28.82 -16.00 12.77
C VAL A 485 27.36 -16.04 13.19
N MET A 486 26.85 -17.24 13.43
CA MET A 486 25.43 -17.48 13.70
C MET A 486 25.24 -18.26 15.00
N THR A 487 24.44 -17.71 15.91
CA THR A 487 24.18 -18.28 17.25
C THR A 487 22.67 -18.39 17.47
N LEU A 488 22.17 -19.60 17.69
CA LEU A 488 20.75 -19.82 17.97
C LEU A 488 20.42 -19.48 19.43
N LEU A 489 19.41 -18.64 19.67
CA LEU A 489 18.90 -18.34 20.99
C LEU A 489 17.48 -18.90 21.18
N GLU A 490 17.33 -19.69 22.23
CA GLU A 490 16.02 -20.20 22.65
C GLU A 490 15.13 -19.07 23.20
N PRO A 491 13.82 -19.06 22.88
CA PRO A 491 12.86 -18.17 23.50
C PRO A 491 12.77 -18.44 25.02
N ASN A 492 12.49 -17.39 25.80
CA ASN A 492 12.31 -17.44 27.26
C ASN A 492 13.53 -17.80 28.12
N SER A 493 14.76 -17.78 27.56
CA SER A 493 15.97 -17.81 28.42
C SER A 493 15.97 -16.62 29.38
N LYS A 494 16.44 -16.81 30.63
CA LYS A 494 16.34 -15.78 31.71
C LYS A 494 17.02 -14.44 31.39
N ASN A 495 17.92 -14.42 30.41
CA ASN A 495 18.66 -13.24 29.97
C ASN A 495 18.27 -12.79 28.54
N ALA A 496 17.18 -13.32 27.96
CA ALA A 496 16.71 -12.93 26.63
C ALA A 496 16.43 -11.41 26.57
N GLU A 497 17.05 -10.76 25.59
CA GLU A 497 16.99 -9.31 25.38
C GLU A 497 16.00 -8.91 24.26
N PHE A 498 15.54 -9.90 23.51
CA PHE A 498 14.55 -9.86 22.42
C PHE A 498 13.22 -10.48 22.87
N TYR A 499 12.14 -10.25 22.14
CA TYR A 499 10.81 -10.82 22.44
C TYR A 499 10.20 -11.49 21.21
N VAL A 500 9.84 -12.78 21.31
CA VAL A 500 9.11 -13.50 20.27
C VAL A 500 7.61 -13.29 20.48
N LEU A 501 6.92 -12.83 19.44
CA LEU A 501 5.46 -12.67 19.40
C LEU A 501 4.88 -13.51 18.24
N ASN A 502 3.56 -13.48 18.05
CA ASN A 502 2.89 -14.38 17.10
C ASN A 502 3.32 -14.15 15.64
N GLU A 503 3.42 -12.89 15.21
CA GLU A 503 3.66 -12.49 13.81
C GLU A 503 5.08 -11.91 13.58
N TYR A 504 5.81 -11.58 14.65
CA TYR A 504 7.11 -10.92 14.60
C TYR A 504 7.97 -11.17 15.85
N ILE A 505 9.27 -10.91 15.74
CA ILE A 505 10.25 -10.86 16.83
C ILE A 505 10.70 -9.41 16.99
N LEU A 506 10.68 -8.91 18.24
CA LEU A 506 11.15 -7.58 18.59
C LEU A 506 12.61 -7.65 19.03
N VAL A 507 13.50 -7.07 18.23
CA VAL A 507 14.95 -7.08 18.46
C VAL A 507 15.41 -5.70 18.92
N PRO A 508 16.04 -5.55 20.10
CA PRO A 508 16.43 -4.23 20.61
C PRO A 508 17.53 -3.60 19.75
N ILE A 509 17.39 -2.29 19.49
CA ILE A 509 18.48 -1.49 18.92
C ILE A 509 19.56 -1.33 20.00
N ILE A 510 20.81 -1.64 19.64
CA ILE A 510 22.00 -1.47 20.51
C ILE A 510 22.69 -0.15 20.19
N GLU A 511 22.76 0.22 18.91
CA GLU A 511 23.52 1.37 18.43
C GLU A 511 22.84 2.01 17.21
N VAL A 512 22.96 3.34 17.12
CA VAL A 512 22.54 4.14 15.97
C VAL A 512 23.69 5.11 15.70
N GLU A 513 24.35 4.98 14.55
CA GLU A 513 25.51 5.79 14.19
C GLU A 513 25.34 6.49 12.83
N ASN A 514 25.95 7.67 12.70
CA ASN A 514 25.99 8.43 11.45
C ASN A 514 27.16 7.95 10.59
N VAL A 515 26.89 7.52 9.36
CA VAL A 515 27.89 6.99 8.42
C VAL A 515 27.93 7.86 7.18
N SER A 516 29.03 8.59 6.98
CA SER A 516 29.22 9.45 5.83
C SER A 516 29.24 8.64 4.52
N TYR A 517 28.28 8.91 3.64
CA TYR A 517 28.09 8.18 2.38
C TYR A 517 28.03 9.13 1.18
N SER A 518 28.59 8.67 0.06
CA SER A 518 28.53 9.35 -1.25
C SER A 518 28.40 8.30 -2.35
N GLY A 519 27.19 8.10 -2.87
CA GLY A 519 26.90 7.09 -3.89
C GLY A 519 25.41 7.01 -4.21
N LEU A 520 24.98 5.94 -4.89
CA LEU A 520 23.57 5.71 -5.21
C LEU A 520 22.82 5.08 -4.03
N VAL A 521 21.67 5.67 -3.72
CA VAL A 521 20.65 5.12 -2.82
C VAL A 521 19.35 4.88 -3.60
N TYR A 522 18.59 3.91 -3.12
CA TYR A 522 17.50 3.27 -3.84
C TYR A 522 16.25 3.20 -2.95
N ASN A 523 15.07 3.04 -3.53
CA ASN A 523 13.85 2.69 -2.80
C ASN A 523 12.96 1.79 -3.64
N LEU A 524 12.11 1.01 -2.99
CA LEU A 524 11.11 0.18 -3.66
C LEU A 524 9.71 0.71 -3.35
N GLU A 525 8.90 0.86 -4.40
CA GLU A 525 7.45 0.79 -4.31
C GLU A 525 7.06 -0.68 -4.39
N THR A 526 6.17 -1.15 -3.54
CA THR A 526 5.79 -2.57 -3.44
C THR A 526 4.28 -2.71 -3.26
N SER A 527 3.74 -3.92 -3.47
CA SER A 527 2.29 -4.15 -3.41
C SER A 527 1.65 -3.96 -2.02
N ASP A 528 2.43 -4.03 -0.93
CA ASP A 528 1.99 -3.57 0.40
C ASP A 528 2.59 -2.23 0.84
N ASN A 529 3.34 -1.56 -0.05
CA ASN A 529 4.17 -0.36 0.14
C ASN A 529 5.33 -0.51 1.15
N THR A 530 5.60 -1.71 1.65
CA THR A 530 6.71 -2.04 2.53
C THR A 530 7.68 -3.06 1.95
N TYR A 531 8.90 -3.13 2.48
CA TYR A 531 9.85 -4.21 2.18
C TYR A 531 10.87 -4.38 3.31
N LEU A 532 11.62 -5.49 3.29
CA LEU A 532 12.68 -5.78 4.26
C LEU A 532 14.07 -5.30 3.83
N VAL A 533 14.83 -4.84 4.81
CA VAL A 533 16.20 -4.35 4.76
C VAL A 533 16.94 -5.02 5.92
N SER A 534 17.91 -5.90 5.64
CA SER A 534 18.53 -6.80 6.64
C SER A 534 17.50 -7.43 7.62
N ASN A 535 16.35 -7.86 7.08
CA ASN A 535 15.19 -8.40 7.79
C ASN A 535 14.34 -7.43 8.66
N ALA A 536 14.46 -6.10 8.52
CA ALA A 536 13.60 -5.08 9.17
C ALA A 536 12.86 -4.18 8.13
N VAL A 537 11.70 -3.59 8.49
CA VAL A 537 10.67 -3.09 7.54
C VAL A 537 10.68 -1.57 7.25
N VAL A 538 10.38 -1.10 6.00
CA VAL A 538 10.46 0.32 5.51
C VAL A 538 9.35 0.84 4.52
N HIS A 539 9.40 2.08 3.89
CA HIS A 539 8.25 2.73 3.12
C HIS A 539 8.50 3.85 2.00
N ASN A 540 7.42 4.32 1.29
CA ASN A 540 7.33 5.29 0.14
C ASN A 540 6.56 6.68 0.32
N CYS A 541 6.24 7.43 -0.79
CA CYS A 541 6.67 8.85 -1.06
C CYS A 541 5.76 10.02 -1.75
N GLN A 542 4.97 10.99 -1.16
CA GLN A 542 4.23 12.15 -1.87
C GLN A 542 4.06 13.58 -1.16
N ILE A 543 3.66 14.70 -1.86
CA ILE A 543 3.55 16.14 -1.32
C ILE A 543 2.14 16.79 -1.08
N PRO A 544 1.34 17.29 -2.06
CA PRO A 544 0.41 18.44 -1.81
C PRO A 544 -0.76 18.16 -0.85
N THR A 545 -1.09 16.89 -0.66
CA THR A 545 -2.00 16.38 0.37
C THR A 545 -1.64 16.90 1.78
N LEU A 546 -0.36 17.13 2.06
CA LEU A 546 0.14 17.68 3.33
C LEU A 546 -0.35 19.11 3.61
N TRP A 547 -0.48 19.94 2.57
CA TRP A 547 -0.85 21.36 2.71
C TRP A 547 -2.20 21.53 3.40
N PHE A 548 -3.18 20.69 3.10
CA PHE A 548 -4.49 20.74 3.75
C PHE A 548 -4.40 20.40 5.26
N VAL A 549 -3.51 19.48 5.65
CA VAL A 549 -3.29 19.15 7.07
C VAL A 549 -2.54 20.28 7.78
N TYR A 550 -1.57 20.92 7.12
CA TYR A 550 -0.91 22.14 7.61
C TYR A 550 -1.93 23.27 7.83
N GLN A 551 -2.76 23.58 6.82
CA GLN A 551 -3.76 24.65 6.92
C GLN A 551 -4.71 24.43 8.10
N ARG A 552 -5.24 23.21 8.27
CA ARG A 552 -6.09 22.88 9.42
C ARG A 552 -5.34 22.99 10.76
N GLU A 553 -4.06 22.65 10.82
CA GLU A 553 -3.29 22.83 12.05
C GLU A 553 -3.09 24.32 12.39
N MET A 554 -2.82 25.18 11.40
CA MET A 554 -2.73 26.63 11.61
C MET A 554 -4.09 27.21 12.05
N GLU A 555 -5.20 26.83 11.37
CA GLU A 555 -6.57 27.18 11.78
C GLU A 555 -6.89 26.82 13.25
N ILE A 556 -6.22 25.80 13.81
CA ILE A 556 -6.38 25.36 15.20
C ILE A 556 -5.46 26.13 16.16
N ARG A 557 -4.23 26.46 15.75
CA ARG A 557 -3.22 27.15 16.58
C ARG A 557 -3.44 28.66 16.67
N ASP A 558 -3.89 29.28 15.58
CA ASP A 558 -4.16 30.72 15.52
C ASP A 558 -5.53 31.08 16.12
N PHE A 559 -6.41 30.08 16.28
CA PHE A 559 -7.68 30.23 16.95
C PHE A 559 -7.53 30.84 18.35
N ARG A 560 -8.31 31.86 18.66
CA ARG A 560 -8.41 32.45 20.00
C ARG A 560 -9.82 32.17 20.52
N PRO A 561 -9.97 31.28 21.53
CA PRO A 561 -11.27 30.99 22.10
C PRO A 561 -11.90 32.24 22.71
N GLU A 562 -13.14 32.51 22.34
CA GLU A 562 -13.96 33.59 22.90
C GLU A 562 -14.96 32.98 23.88
N LYS A 563 -15.06 33.56 25.07
CA LYS A 563 -16.16 33.27 25.99
C LYS A 563 -17.45 33.91 25.52
N TYR A 564 -18.53 33.15 25.60
CA TYR A 564 -19.89 33.65 25.37
C TYR A 564 -20.88 32.87 26.24
N TYR A 565 -21.93 33.56 26.64
CA TYR A 565 -23.01 33.01 27.44
C TYR A 565 -24.21 32.73 26.55
N VAL A 566 -24.81 31.55 26.72
CA VAL A 566 -26.10 31.21 26.11
C VAL A 566 -27.09 30.96 27.23
N ILE A 567 -28.13 31.79 27.29
CA ILE A 567 -29.29 31.48 28.12
C ILE A 567 -30.10 30.46 27.33
N SER A 568 -30.50 29.36 27.96
CA SER A 568 -31.39 28.39 27.33
C SER A 568 -32.54 28.03 28.24
N ALA A 569 -33.73 27.89 27.67
CA ALA A 569 -34.93 27.51 28.40
C ALA A 569 -35.48 26.21 27.83
N LEU A 570 -35.89 25.31 28.72
CA LEU A 570 -36.68 24.14 28.35
C LEU A 570 -38.15 24.51 28.53
N LEU A 571 -38.89 24.52 27.42
CA LEU A 571 -40.30 24.87 27.35
C LEU A 571 -41.15 23.61 27.13
N ASP A 572 -42.40 23.67 27.57
CA ASP A 572 -43.44 22.70 27.22
C ASP A 572 -44.30 23.25 26.07
N ALA A 573 -44.48 22.44 25.02
CA ALA A 573 -45.41 22.68 23.92
C ALA A 573 -46.31 21.46 23.76
N TYR A 574 -47.41 21.41 24.52
CA TYR A 574 -48.39 20.32 24.54
C TYR A 574 -47.76 18.93 24.81
N GLY A 575 -46.81 18.86 25.74
CA GLY A 575 -46.04 17.67 26.10
C GLY A 575 -44.69 17.54 25.38
N ALA A 576 -44.48 18.27 24.27
CA ALA A 576 -43.20 18.30 23.57
C ALA A 576 -42.22 19.23 24.29
N LYS A 577 -41.04 18.71 24.67
CA LYS A 577 -40.02 19.45 25.44
C LYS A 577 -39.04 20.14 24.51
N ILE A 578 -39.15 21.45 24.34
CA ILE A 578 -38.34 22.26 23.41
C ILE A 578 -37.22 22.97 24.17
N LYS A 579 -35.96 22.81 23.76
CA LYS A 579 -34.87 23.68 24.24
C LYS A 579 -34.71 24.88 23.29
N VAL A 580 -35.13 26.06 23.74
CA VAL A 580 -34.81 27.34 23.07
C VAL A 580 -33.51 27.92 23.64
N ALA A 581 -32.81 28.72 22.85
CA ALA A 581 -31.56 29.41 23.21
C ALA A 581 -31.62 30.89 22.83
N SER A 582 -30.92 31.75 23.58
CA SER A 582 -30.62 33.10 23.14
C SER A 582 -29.50 33.09 22.08
N ASP A 583 -29.35 34.20 21.36
CA ASP A 583 -28.09 34.52 20.69
C ASP A 583 -26.91 34.53 21.71
N PRO A 584 -25.65 34.37 21.23
CA PRO A 584 -24.45 34.48 22.06
C PRO A 584 -24.29 35.86 22.72
N ILE A 585 -24.31 35.91 24.05
CA ILE A 585 -24.07 37.14 24.83
C ILE A 585 -22.60 37.14 25.27
N ARG A 586 -21.79 38.11 24.84
CA ARG A 586 -20.36 38.18 25.21
C ARG A 586 -20.08 38.79 26.60
N ASP A 587 -20.97 39.67 27.08
CA ASP A 587 -20.79 40.35 28.38
C ASP A 587 -21.43 39.55 29.53
N THR A 588 -20.62 39.22 30.55
CA THR A 588 -21.05 38.44 31.72
C THR A 588 -22.13 39.13 32.57
N SER A 589 -22.08 40.46 32.70
CA SER A 589 -23.03 41.23 33.51
C SER A 589 -24.40 41.28 32.84
N ILE A 590 -24.43 41.52 31.53
CA ILE A 590 -25.64 41.50 30.70
C ILE A 590 -26.23 40.08 30.64
N ALA A 591 -25.39 39.05 30.51
CA ALA A 591 -25.84 37.66 30.54
C ALA A 591 -26.48 37.28 31.88
N GLN A 592 -25.88 37.70 33.00
CA GLN A 592 -26.44 37.46 34.34
C GLN A 592 -27.75 38.25 34.55
N GLN A 593 -27.83 39.49 34.06
CA GLN A 593 -29.04 40.32 34.12
C GLN A 593 -30.20 39.67 33.35
N PHE A 594 -29.97 39.27 32.09
CA PHE A 594 -30.99 38.59 31.28
C PHE A 594 -31.37 37.23 31.87
N TYR A 595 -30.42 36.46 32.41
CA TYR A 595 -30.74 35.18 33.07
C TYR A 595 -31.60 35.36 34.31
N ASN A 596 -31.31 36.34 35.17
CA ASN A 596 -32.11 36.62 36.37
C ASN A 596 -33.55 37.03 36.01
N ALA A 597 -33.73 37.81 34.94
CA ALA A 597 -35.05 38.16 34.41
C ALA A 597 -35.76 36.93 33.82
N ALA A 598 -35.09 36.15 32.97
CA ALA A 598 -35.64 34.98 32.30
C ALA A 598 -36.05 33.87 33.28
N LYS A 599 -35.22 33.60 34.31
CA LYS A 599 -35.47 32.61 35.38
C LYS A 599 -36.74 32.92 36.18
N SER A 600 -37.17 34.19 36.22
CA SER A 600 -38.36 34.64 36.96
C SER A 600 -39.66 34.49 36.15
N ALA A 601 -39.58 34.24 34.85
CA ALA A 601 -40.75 34.17 33.97
C ALA A 601 -41.32 32.74 33.89
N ARG A 602 -42.63 32.60 34.15
CA ARG A 602 -43.35 31.31 34.12
C ARG A 602 -43.70 30.81 32.72
N TYR A 603 -43.72 31.72 31.74
CA TYR A 603 -44.12 31.44 30.35
C TYR A 603 -43.21 32.19 29.37
N ALA A 604 -42.87 31.55 28.26
CA ALA A 604 -42.35 32.23 27.07
C ALA A 604 -43.51 32.57 26.13
N LEU A 605 -43.47 33.73 25.47
CA LEU A 605 -44.45 34.16 24.48
C LEU A 605 -43.96 33.86 23.06
N VAL A 606 -44.74 33.14 22.27
CA VAL A 606 -44.44 32.89 20.86
C VAL A 606 -44.50 34.20 20.07
N LYS A 607 -43.45 34.50 19.30
CA LYS A 607 -43.36 35.68 18.41
C LYS A 607 -43.52 35.32 16.94
N ASP A 608 -42.96 34.20 16.52
CA ASP A 608 -43.09 33.67 15.17
C ASP A 608 -42.91 32.14 15.20
N PHE A 609 -43.58 31.45 14.28
CA PHE A 609 -43.48 30.01 14.07
C PHE A 609 -43.46 29.74 12.57
N GLN A 610 -42.26 29.52 12.03
CA GLN A 610 -42.08 29.19 10.61
C GLN A 610 -42.07 27.68 10.45
N LEU A 611 -42.90 27.16 9.56
CA LEU A 611 -42.88 25.77 9.12
C LEU A 611 -42.56 25.74 7.62
N LYS A 612 -41.50 25.04 7.23
CA LYS A 612 -41.04 24.93 5.84
C LYS A 612 -40.88 23.48 5.45
N ASP A 613 -41.25 23.16 4.21
CA ASP A 613 -40.95 21.88 3.59
C ASP A 613 -39.45 21.77 3.30
N GLU A 614 -38.90 20.59 3.56
CA GLU A 614 -37.51 20.25 3.33
C GLU A 614 -37.47 18.88 2.66
N ILE A 615 -37.00 18.84 1.41
CA ILE A 615 -36.87 17.59 0.65
C ILE A 615 -35.39 17.18 0.69
N GLU A 616 -35.07 16.12 1.41
CA GLU A 616 -33.77 15.48 1.32
C GLU A 616 -33.81 14.50 0.13
N HIS A 617 -33.29 14.95 -1.03
CA HIS A 617 -33.27 14.14 -2.23
C HIS A 617 -32.42 12.87 -2.06
N LYS A 618 -32.90 11.75 -2.59
CA LYS A 618 -32.23 10.45 -2.55
C LYS A 618 -30.83 10.48 -3.19
N PRO A 619 -29.89 9.61 -2.75
CA PRO A 619 -28.49 9.68 -3.16
C PRO A 619 -28.33 9.56 -4.67
N LEU A 620 -27.38 10.30 -5.22
CA LEU A 620 -26.90 10.09 -6.59
C LEU A 620 -26.22 8.71 -6.72
N PRO A 621 -26.11 8.16 -7.96
CA PRO A 621 -25.37 6.93 -8.25
C PRO A 621 -23.96 6.96 -7.66
N THR A 622 -23.41 5.78 -7.39
CA THR A 622 -22.13 5.65 -6.69
C THR A 622 -20.97 6.01 -7.62
N GLU A 623 -20.23 7.07 -7.28
CA GLU A 623 -18.93 7.42 -7.89
C GLU A 623 -17.79 7.13 -6.89
N THR A 624 -16.54 7.11 -7.38
CA THR A 624 -15.37 6.70 -6.58
C THR A 624 -15.18 7.51 -5.30
N ASP A 625 -15.14 8.84 -5.40
CA ASP A 625 -14.85 9.70 -4.25
C ASP A 625 -15.95 9.60 -3.18
N VAL A 626 -17.20 9.51 -3.61
CA VAL A 626 -18.35 9.31 -2.72
C VAL A 626 -18.26 7.95 -2.02
N MET A 627 -17.90 6.89 -2.75
CA MET A 627 -17.65 5.56 -2.17
C MET A 627 -16.55 5.61 -1.10
N LEU A 628 -15.39 6.19 -1.42
CA LEU A 628 -14.24 6.28 -0.49
C LEU A 628 -14.57 7.16 0.73
N GLN A 629 -15.17 8.33 0.53
CA GLN A 629 -15.55 9.26 1.61
C GLN A 629 -16.58 8.66 2.56
N GLU A 630 -17.64 8.02 2.06
CA GLU A 630 -18.70 7.44 2.89
C GLU A 630 -18.24 6.15 3.58
N LEU A 631 -17.55 5.25 2.88
CA LEU A 631 -17.06 4.00 3.48
C LEU A 631 -15.93 4.21 4.49
N SER A 632 -15.04 5.20 4.30
CA SER A 632 -14.04 5.53 5.33
C SER A 632 -14.70 6.03 6.63
N LYS A 633 -15.81 6.79 6.52
CA LYS A 633 -16.64 7.17 7.69
C LYS A 633 -17.29 5.95 8.35
N ILE A 634 -17.98 5.11 7.56
CA ILE A 634 -18.77 3.95 8.01
C ILE A 634 -17.87 2.85 8.60
N MET A 635 -16.84 2.42 7.87
CA MET A 635 -16.00 1.27 8.20
C MET A 635 -14.76 1.64 9.03
N GLY A 636 -14.30 2.89 8.96
CA GLY A 636 -13.06 3.34 9.62
C GLY A 636 -11.76 2.88 8.93
N LEU A 637 -11.84 2.31 7.73
CA LEU A 637 -10.70 1.89 6.93
C LEU A 637 -10.08 3.07 6.15
N SER A 638 -8.84 2.88 5.69
CA SER A 638 -8.20 3.79 4.73
C SER A 638 -8.80 3.67 3.33
N ALA A 639 -8.68 4.73 2.55
CA ALA A 639 -9.19 4.81 1.18
C ALA A 639 -8.53 3.77 0.27
N THR A 640 -7.20 3.62 0.30
CA THR A 640 -6.44 2.55 -0.36
C THR A 640 -7.03 1.16 -0.09
N LYS A 641 -7.34 0.86 1.18
CA LYS A 641 -7.88 -0.45 1.60
C LYS A 641 -9.32 -0.65 1.15
N ILE A 642 -10.11 0.41 1.04
CA ILE A 642 -11.47 0.36 0.47
C ILE A 642 -11.38 0.13 -1.05
N MET A 643 -10.47 0.82 -1.75
CA MET A 643 -10.24 0.65 -3.19
C MET A 643 -9.82 -0.78 -3.52
N ALA A 644 -8.77 -1.32 -2.88
CA ALA A 644 -8.30 -2.69 -3.12
C ALA A 644 -9.39 -3.76 -2.88
N LEU A 645 -10.28 -3.57 -1.89
CA LEU A 645 -11.42 -4.45 -1.66
C LEU A 645 -12.53 -4.31 -2.72
N ALA A 646 -12.70 -3.12 -3.30
CA ALA A 646 -13.62 -2.88 -4.41
C ALA A 646 -13.06 -3.42 -5.75
N GLU A 647 -11.77 -3.28 -6.00
CA GLU A 647 -11.07 -3.87 -7.15
C GLU A 647 -11.12 -5.40 -7.13
N ALA A 648 -11.00 -6.01 -5.94
CA ALA A 648 -11.24 -7.44 -5.76
C ALA A 648 -12.70 -7.84 -6.09
N LEU A 649 -13.71 -7.08 -5.60
CA LEU A 649 -15.11 -7.31 -5.96
C LEU A 649 -15.37 -7.16 -7.48
N TYR A 650 -14.72 -6.22 -8.16
CA TYR A 650 -14.80 -6.05 -9.61
C TYR A 650 -14.15 -7.21 -10.37
N GLY A 651 -12.92 -7.59 -10.01
CA GLY A 651 -12.19 -8.69 -10.63
C GLY A 651 -12.83 -10.06 -10.40
N GLU A 652 -13.63 -10.20 -9.35
CA GLU A 652 -14.48 -11.35 -9.05
C GLU A 652 -15.89 -11.26 -9.69
N GLY A 653 -16.25 -10.12 -10.32
CA GLY A 653 -17.50 -9.93 -11.04
C GLY A 653 -18.74 -9.56 -10.21
N TYR A 654 -18.56 -9.09 -8.96
CA TYR A 654 -19.65 -8.70 -8.05
C TYR A 654 -20.10 -7.23 -8.16
N ILE A 655 -19.24 -6.34 -8.66
CA ILE A 655 -19.56 -4.93 -8.96
C ILE A 655 -19.02 -4.50 -10.34
N SER A 656 -19.56 -3.40 -10.89
CA SER A 656 -18.93 -2.65 -11.99
C SER A 656 -17.64 -1.96 -11.57
N TYR A 657 -16.86 -1.48 -12.54
CA TYR A 657 -15.51 -0.92 -12.31
C TYR A 657 -15.50 0.18 -11.22
N PRO A 658 -14.62 0.08 -10.19
CA PRO A 658 -14.68 0.93 -9.01
C PRO A 658 -13.94 2.26 -9.14
N ARG A 659 -13.29 2.52 -10.30
CA ARG A 659 -12.60 3.76 -10.64
C ARG A 659 -13.38 4.51 -11.72
N THR A 660 -14.41 5.22 -11.30
CA THR A 660 -15.25 6.07 -12.16
C THR A 660 -15.62 7.38 -11.48
N GLU A 661 -15.67 8.48 -12.25
CA GLU A 661 -16.25 9.75 -11.78
C GLU A 661 -17.72 9.91 -12.23
N THR A 662 -18.29 8.96 -13.00
CA THR A 662 -19.67 9.01 -13.51
C THR A 662 -20.71 8.85 -12.40
N ASN A 663 -21.68 9.77 -12.36
CA ASN A 663 -22.82 9.75 -11.43
C ASN A 663 -24.18 9.87 -12.15
N MET A 664 -24.28 9.33 -13.36
CA MET A 664 -25.52 9.15 -14.12
C MET A 664 -25.56 7.76 -14.77
N TRP A 665 -26.73 7.15 -14.92
CA TRP A 665 -26.84 5.79 -15.43
C TRP A 665 -26.62 5.72 -16.94
N LEU A 666 -25.59 4.96 -17.35
CA LEU A 666 -25.23 4.72 -18.75
C LEU A 666 -25.25 3.21 -19.01
N THR A 667 -25.96 2.77 -20.05
CA THR A 667 -25.93 1.38 -20.57
C THR A 667 -26.15 0.25 -19.53
N VAL A 668 -26.84 0.52 -18.41
CA VAL A 668 -27.10 -0.45 -17.33
C VAL A 668 -28.42 -1.23 -17.53
N ASP A 669 -28.38 -2.56 -17.50
CA ASP A 669 -29.61 -3.38 -17.37
C ASP A 669 -30.13 -3.39 -15.92
N HIS A 670 -30.86 -2.34 -15.57
CA HIS A 670 -31.53 -2.23 -14.28
C HIS A 670 -32.51 -3.38 -14.00
N LYS A 671 -33.12 -3.98 -15.03
CA LYS A 671 -34.15 -5.02 -14.86
C LYS A 671 -33.55 -6.32 -14.35
N SER A 672 -32.37 -6.70 -14.84
CA SER A 672 -31.65 -7.85 -14.32
C SER A 672 -31.04 -7.60 -12.94
N ILE A 673 -30.52 -6.40 -12.67
CA ILE A 673 -29.97 -6.04 -11.35
C ILE A 673 -31.07 -6.03 -10.28
N LEU A 674 -32.22 -5.41 -10.53
CA LEU A 674 -33.35 -5.39 -9.59
C LEU A 674 -33.89 -6.81 -9.32
N ARG A 675 -33.97 -7.68 -10.35
CA ARG A 675 -34.32 -9.09 -10.18
C ARG A 675 -33.29 -9.84 -9.33
N MET A 676 -32.00 -9.59 -9.54
CA MET A 676 -30.94 -10.19 -8.72
C MET A 676 -31.09 -9.75 -7.25
N LEU A 677 -31.15 -8.43 -7.01
CA LEU A 677 -31.25 -7.85 -5.67
C LEU A 677 -32.52 -8.26 -4.92
N SER A 678 -33.64 -8.49 -5.61
CA SER A 678 -34.90 -8.94 -4.99
C SER A 678 -34.83 -10.33 -4.35
N SER A 679 -33.87 -11.17 -4.74
CA SER A 679 -33.63 -12.47 -4.10
C SER A 679 -32.68 -12.40 -2.89
N THR A 680 -32.01 -11.25 -2.68
CA THR A 680 -31.02 -11.05 -1.60
C THR A 680 -31.67 -10.61 -0.27
N PRO A 681 -30.96 -10.71 0.86
CA PRO A 681 -31.42 -10.15 2.14
C PRO A 681 -31.68 -8.63 2.11
N ILE A 682 -31.05 -7.88 1.19
CA ILE A 682 -31.21 -6.42 1.07
C ILE A 682 -32.52 -6.07 0.38
N GLY A 683 -32.88 -6.78 -0.70
CA GLY A 683 -34.11 -6.53 -1.47
C GLY A 683 -35.38 -7.08 -0.81
N ARG A 684 -35.25 -7.90 0.23
CA ARG A 684 -36.38 -8.49 0.95
C ARG A 684 -37.23 -7.40 1.60
N ASN A 685 -38.52 -7.39 1.28
CA ASN A 685 -39.52 -6.38 1.69
C ASN A 685 -39.36 -4.99 1.06
N ILE A 686 -38.57 -4.84 -0.01
CA ILE A 686 -38.55 -3.60 -0.82
C ILE A 686 -39.40 -3.81 -2.09
N ASP A 687 -40.29 -2.85 -2.37
CA ASP A 687 -41.07 -2.84 -3.62
C ASP A 687 -40.18 -2.45 -4.82
N MET A 688 -39.89 -3.45 -5.66
CA MET A 688 -39.06 -3.31 -6.87
C MET A 688 -39.85 -2.78 -8.09
N SER A 689 -41.16 -2.53 -7.97
CA SER A 689 -41.99 -2.05 -9.08
C SER A 689 -41.83 -0.54 -9.35
N LEU A 690 -41.41 0.22 -8.34
CA LEU A 690 -41.22 1.67 -8.40
C LEU A 690 -39.90 2.03 -9.13
N PHE A 691 -39.89 2.10 -10.46
CA PHE A 691 -38.69 2.51 -11.21
C PHE A 691 -38.66 4.02 -11.49
N ASN A 692 -37.73 4.76 -10.89
CA ASN A 692 -37.60 6.21 -11.04
C ASN A 692 -36.15 6.67 -10.71
N PRO A 693 -35.12 6.32 -11.49
CA PRO A 693 -33.73 6.69 -11.19
C PRO A 693 -33.50 8.20 -11.13
N ARG A 694 -32.48 8.63 -10.37
CA ARG A 694 -32.07 10.05 -10.25
C ARG A 694 -30.62 10.22 -10.69
N ASP A 695 -30.39 10.80 -11.85
CA ASP A 695 -29.06 11.09 -12.36
C ASP A 695 -28.46 12.38 -11.79
N GLY A 696 -27.12 12.43 -11.78
CA GLY A 696 -26.32 13.60 -11.47
C GLY A 696 -25.94 14.41 -12.71
N ARG A 697 -24.64 14.67 -12.89
CA ARG A 697 -24.07 15.48 -13.99
C ARG A 697 -22.63 15.09 -14.40
N LYS A 698 -21.91 14.30 -13.60
CA LYS A 698 -20.56 13.81 -13.93
C LYS A 698 -20.69 12.59 -14.85
N ASN A 699 -19.88 12.56 -15.90
CA ASN A 699 -19.76 11.45 -16.86
C ASN A 699 -18.31 11.44 -17.37
N ASP A 700 -17.59 10.35 -17.16
CA ASP A 700 -16.19 10.17 -17.58
C ASP A 700 -16.03 9.65 -19.02
N GLY A 701 -17.13 9.36 -19.73
CA GLY A 701 -17.09 8.81 -21.09
C GLY A 701 -16.47 7.41 -21.19
N ALA A 702 -16.32 6.74 -20.04
CA ALA A 702 -15.65 5.46 -19.89
C ALA A 702 -16.60 4.41 -19.29
N HIS A 703 -17.17 4.75 -18.14
CA HIS A 703 -17.81 3.81 -17.24
C HIS A 703 -19.21 4.27 -16.81
N PRO A 704 -20.13 3.33 -16.54
CA PRO A 704 -21.29 3.59 -15.70
C PRO A 704 -20.86 3.76 -14.23
N PRO A 705 -21.74 4.28 -13.35
CA PRO A 705 -21.49 4.33 -11.91
C PRO A 705 -21.21 2.96 -11.29
N ILE A 706 -20.72 2.94 -10.05
CA ILE A 706 -20.46 1.70 -9.31
C ILE A 706 -21.80 1.08 -8.84
N TYR A 707 -22.13 -0.10 -9.37
CA TYR A 707 -23.37 -0.85 -9.11
C TYR A 707 -23.09 -2.36 -8.94
N PRO A 708 -24.01 -3.12 -8.29
CA PRO A 708 -23.79 -4.54 -8.06
C PRO A 708 -24.16 -5.37 -9.30
N THR A 709 -23.23 -6.21 -9.77
CA THR A 709 -23.41 -7.06 -10.96
C THR A 709 -23.79 -8.49 -10.60
N ALA A 710 -23.44 -8.97 -9.40
CA ALA A 710 -23.83 -10.27 -8.86
C ALA A 710 -24.05 -10.18 -7.33
N TYR A 711 -24.65 -11.20 -6.73
CA TYR A 711 -24.86 -11.26 -5.27
C TYR A 711 -23.60 -11.75 -4.54
N TYR A 712 -23.08 -10.95 -3.61
CA TYR A 712 -22.01 -11.37 -2.70
C TYR A 712 -22.59 -11.86 -1.36
N PRO A 713 -22.42 -13.15 -0.98
CA PRO A 713 -23.15 -13.73 0.15
C PRO A 713 -22.48 -13.59 1.53
N SER A 714 -21.21 -13.15 1.59
CA SER A 714 -20.45 -13.08 2.85
C SER A 714 -20.57 -11.70 3.54
N LEU A 715 -20.43 -11.67 4.86
CA LEU A 715 -20.56 -10.48 5.72
C LEU A 715 -19.20 -9.86 6.12
N ASP A 716 -18.14 -10.20 5.38
CA ASP A 716 -16.78 -9.69 5.54
C ASP A 716 -16.63 -8.21 5.11
N ALA A 717 -15.38 -7.74 4.96
CA ALA A 717 -15.09 -6.37 4.55
C ALA A 717 -15.54 -6.06 3.11
N LYS A 718 -15.40 -6.99 2.15
CA LYS A 718 -15.97 -6.88 0.80
C LYS A 718 -17.50 -6.90 0.87
N GLY A 719 -18.07 -7.77 1.71
CA GLY A 719 -19.51 -7.86 1.95
C GLY A 719 -20.16 -6.53 2.36
N LYS A 720 -19.53 -5.78 3.25
CA LYS A 720 -20.01 -4.46 3.69
C LYS A 720 -19.92 -3.39 2.60
N ILE A 721 -18.92 -3.46 1.73
CA ILE A 721 -18.77 -2.57 0.56
C ILE A 721 -19.85 -2.89 -0.47
N TRP A 722 -20.06 -4.18 -0.77
CA TRP A 722 -21.11 -4.65 -1.67
C TRP A 722 -22.53 -4.32 -1.16
N GLU A 723 -22.78 -4.45 0.16
CA GLU A 723 -24.06 -4.05 0.77
C GLU A 723 -24.29 -2.54 0.62
N TYR A 724 -23.29 -1.70 0.92
CA TYR A 724 -23.38 -0.25 0.76
C TYR A 724 -23.68 0.15 -0.70
N ILE A 725 -22.96 -0.41 -1.67
CA ILE A 725 -23.17 -0.19 -3.11
C ILE A 725 -24.60 -0.61 -3.51
N SER A 726 -25.05 -1.78 -3.06
CA SER A 726 -26.37 -2.33 -3.38
C SER A 726 -27.51 -1.52 -2.77
N ARG A 727 -27.39 -1.10 -1.50
CA ARG A 727 -28.37 -0.22 -0.85
C ARG A 727 -28.41 1.16 -1.50
N ARG A 728 -27.26 1.72 -1.90
CA ARG A 728 -27.20 3.01 -2.61
C ARG A 728 -27.84 2.93 -3.99
N TYR A 729 -27.58 1.86 -4.74
CA TYR A 729 -28.22 1.57 -6.01
C TYR A 729 -29.75 1.53 -5.86
N LEU A 730 -30.29 0.76 -4.91
CA LEU A 730 -31.73 0.67 -4.66
C LEU A 730 -32.31 2.02 -4.21
N ALA A 731 -31.64 2.71 -3.29
CA ALA A 731 -32.05 4.03 -2.81
C ALA A 731 -32.11 5.08 -3.94
N ASN A 732 -31.26 4.98 -4.96
CA ASN A 732 -31.34 5.82 -6.15
C ASN A 732 -32.45 5.38 -7.12
N VAL A 733 -32.42 4.12 -7.54
CA VAL A 733 -33.22 3.62 -8.69
C VAL A 733 -34.69 3.47 -8.34
N ILE A 734 -34.99 3.01 -7.12
CA ILE A 734 -36.37 2.72 -6.67
C ILE A 734 -36.79 3.46 -5.40
N GLY A 735 -35.84 4.02 -4.64
CA GLY A 735 -36.13 4.87 -3.49
C GLY A 735 -36.90 6.15 -3.86
N ARG A 736 -37.63 6.71 -2.90
CA ARG A 736 -38.30 8.02 -3.01
C ARG A 736 -37.49 9.07 -2.23
N ASP A 737 -37.62 10.34 -2.59
CA ASP A 737 -37.01 11.42 -1.80
C ASP A 737 -37.63 11.45 -0.39
N ALA A 738 -36.82 11.82 0.61
CA ALA A 738 -37.30 11.95 1.97
C ALA A 738 -37.95 13.33 2.18
N ILE A 739 -39.14 13.35 2.79
CA ILE A 739 -39.93 14.56 2.98
C ILE A 739 -39.91 14.90 4.47
N LEU A 740 -39.34 16.06 4.81
CA LEU A 740 -39.26 16.58 6.16
C LEU A 740 -40.05 17.89 6.26
N LYS A 741 -40.55 18.19 7.46
CA LYS A 741 -40.89 19.56 7.86
C LYS A 741 -39.79 20.09 8.76
N ARG A 742 -39.22 21.24 8.41
CA ARG A 742 -38.36 22.04 9.29
C ARG A 742 -39.21 23.12 9.95
N TRP A 743 -39.13 23.21 11.27
CA TRP A 743 -39.72 24.29 12.03
C TRP A 743 -38.64 25.22 12.59
N LYS A 744 -38.98 26.51 12.67
CA LYS A 744 -38.24 27.50 13.45
C LYS A 744 -39.22 28.26 14.34
N LEU A 745 -39.00 28.17 15.64
CA LEU A 745 -39.78 28.82 16.69
C LEU A 745 -38.98 30.00 17.24
N TYR A 746 -39.58 31.19 17.25
CA TYR A 746 -39.07 32.38 17.94
C TYR A 746 -39.97 32.71 19.13
N VAL A 747 -39.39 32.93 20.30
CA VAL A 747 -40.09 33.31 21.53
C VAL A 747 -39.44 34.51 22.22
N THR A 748 -40.20 35.18 23.08
CA THR A 748 -39.65 36.10 24.10
C THR A 748 -39.91 35.56 25.49
N LEU A 749 -38.85 35.43 26.29
CA LEU A 749 -38.91 35.06 27.71
C LEU A 749 -38.63 36.31 28.54
N GLY A 750 -39.69 36.99 28.97
CA GLY A 750 -39.59 38.39 29.39
C GLY A 750 -39.17 39.26 28.20
N ASN A 751 -38.09 40.03 28.34
CA ASN A 751 -37.53 40.85 27.27
C ASN A 751 -36.50 40.12 26.39
N LEU A 752 -36.05 38.92 26.80
CA LEU A 752 -35.03 38.16 26.07
C LEU A 752 -35.65 37.44 24.87
N GLN A 753 -35.15 37.71 23.66
CA GLN A 753 -35.47 36.91 22.48
C GLN A 753 -34.69 35.59 22.50
N MET A 754 -35.36 34.50 22.10
CA MET A 754 -34.79 33.16 22.04
C MET A 754 -35.39 32.41 20.84
N ASP A 755 -34.63 31.52 20.22
CA ASP A 755 -35.12 30.66 19.15
C ASP A 755 -34.82 29.17 19.37
N ALA A 756 -35.52 28.34 18.61
CA ALA A 756 -35.18 26.94 18.41
C ALA A 756 -35.45 26.55 16.95
N THR A 757 -34.68 25.60 16.45
CA THR A 757 -34.96 24.91 15.18
C THR A 757 -35.03 23.42 15.41
N GLY A 758 -35.82 22.75 14.59
CA GLY A 758 -35.88 21.30 14.54
C GLY A 758 -36.54 20.84 13.26
N ARG A 759 -36.52 19.52 13.03
CA ARG A 759 -37.17 18.91 11.88
C ARG A 759 -37.70 17.52 12.21
N TYR A 760 -38.67 17.05 11.47
CA TYR A 760 -39.23 15.70 11.57
C TYR A 760 -39.61 15.18 10.19
N PHE A 761 -39.59 13.85 10.02
CA PHE A 761 -40.07 13.22 8.79
C PHE A 761 -41.60 13.31 8.68
N ILE A 762 -42.07 13.65 7.49
CA ILE A 762 -43.39 13.30 6.97
C ILE A 762 -43.30 11.94 6.27
N ASP A 763 -42.20 11.72 5.53
CA ASP A 763 -41.87 10.46 4.87
C ASP A 763 -40.34 10.24 4.93
N GLU A 764 -39.89 9.06 5.35
CA GLU A 764 -38.46 8.74 5.41
C GLU A 764 -37.85 8.44 4.03
N GLY A 765 -38.68 8.16 3.01
CA GLY A 765 -38.24 7.88 1.65
C GLY A 765 -37.12 6.84 1.59
N PHE A 766 -36.02 7.20 0.92
CA PHE A 766 -34.87 6.34 0.70
C PHE A 766 -34.13 5.89 1.98
N TYR A 767 -34.32 6.55 3.13
CA TYR A 767 -33.64 6.16 4.38
C TYR A 767 -34.09 4.78 4.89
N GLN A 768 -35.26 4.29 4.47
CA GLN A 768 -35.72 2.93 4.74
C GLN A 768 -34.83 1.87 4.04
N ILE A 769 -34.21 2.23 2.91
CA ILE A 769 -33.33 1.37 2.11
C ILE A 769 -31.85 1.57 2.49
N PHE A 770 -31.45 2.83 2.66
CA PHE A 770 -30.07 3.30 2.86
C PHE A 770 -29.95 4.13 4.16
N PRO A 771 -29.93 3.48 5.34
CA PRO A 771 -30.06 4.16 6.63
C PRO A 771 -28.78 4.82 7.16
N TYR A 772 -27.63 4.64 6.49
CA TYR A 772 -26.29 5.00 7.01
C TYR A 772 -26.16 6.46 7.49
N PHE A 773 -26.88 7.38 6.84
CA PHE A 773 -26.85 8.83 7.14
C PHE A 773 -28.21 9.36 7.60
N ARG A 774 -29.11 8.49 8.08
CA ARG A 774 -30.43 8.90 8.59
C ARG A 774 -30.27 9.89 9.75
N PRO A 775 -30.90 11.08 9.69
CA PRO A 775 -30.89 12.06 10.76
C PRO A 775 -31.32 11.46 12.12
N ARG A 776 -30.64 11.87 13.18
CA ARG A 776 -30.92 11.46 14.57
C ARG A 776 -31.64 12.56 15.35
N ASP A 777 -31.31 13.82 15.07
CA ASP A 777 -31.90 15.00 15.69
C ASP A 777 -33.26 15.32 15.05
N LEU A 778 -34.24 14.48 15.37
CA LEU A 778 -35.61 14.57 14.90
C LEU A 778 -36.54 14.96 16.06
N THR A 779 -37.21 16.09 15.92
CA THR A 779 -38.10 16.65 16.94
C THR A 779 -39.40 17.10 16.29
N TYR A 780 -40.48 16.37 16.55
CA TYR A 780 -41.84 16.83 16.24
C TYR A 780 -42.33 17.81 17.32
N ILE A 781 -42.97 18.90 16.89
CA ILE A 781 -43.75 19.80 17.74
C ILE A 781 -45.05 20.19 16.99
N PRO A 782 -46.16 20.43 17.70
CA PRO A 782 -47.37 20.98 17.07
C PRO A 782 -47.14 22.41 16.56
N GLN A 783 -47.98 22.86 15.64
CA GLN A 783 -47.94 24.23 15.14
C GLN A 783 -48.44 25.22 16.20
N LEU A 784 -47.64 26.24 16.51
CA LEU A 784 -47.92 27.24 17.54
C LEU A 784 -48.39 28.56 16.93
N ARG A 785 -49.13 29.36 17.71
CA ARG A 785 -49.69 30.65 17.30
C ARG A 785 -48.90 31.82 17.88
N VAL A 786 -48.83 32.93 17.16
CA VAL A 786 -48.24 34.18 17.68
C VAL A 786 -49.04 34.67 18.90
N GLY A 787 -48.34 35.03 19.97
CA GLY A 787 -48.93 35.43 21.26
C GLY A 787 -49.23 34.29 22.23
N GLU A 788 -49.05 33.03 21.82
CA GLU A 788 -49.25 31.85 22.65
C GLU A 788 -48.22 31.75 23.80
N LYS A 789 -48.62 31.13 24.93
CA LYS A 789 -47.83 31.05 26.17
C LYS A 789 -47.35 29.62 26.42
N LEU A 790 -46.06 29.38 26.21
CA LEU A 790 -45.41 28.09 26.48
C LEU A 790 -44.90 28.05 27.93
N PRO A 791 -45.30 27.08 28.78
CA PRO A 791 -44.78 26.93 30.14
C PRO A 791 -43.26 26.72 30.17
N VAL A 792 -42.59 27.34 31.14
CA VAL A 792 -41.14 27.22 31.35
C VAL A 792 -40.86 26.12 32.38
N ILE A 793 -40.16 25.06 31.96
CA ILE A 793 -39.77 23.93 32.81
C ILE A 793 -38.49 24.25 33.58
N ARG A 794 -37.49 24.83 32.90
CA ARG A 794 -36.23 25.32 33.51
C ARG A 794 -35.56 26.36 32.62
N VAL A 795 -34.75 27.22 33.22
CA VAL A 795 -33.83 28.14 32.52
C VAL A 795 -32.43 27.89 33.02
N ASN A 796 -31.47 27.75 32.12
CA ASN A 796 -30.05 27.56 32.38
C ASN A 796 -29.26 28.74 31.78
N LEU A 797 -28.27 29.23 32.52
CA LEU A 797 -27.17 30.03 31.97
C LEU A 797 -26.02 29.08 31.64
N GLU A 798 -25.67 28.95 30.36
CA GLU A 798 -24.55 28.13 29.91
C GLU A 798 -23.39 29.05 29.54
N GLU A 799 -22.35 29.12 30.38
CA GLU A 799 -21.05 29.62 29.93
C GLU A 799 -20.51 28.66 28.88
N ARG A 800 -20.12 29.20 27.73
CA ARG A 800 -19.55 28.47 26.61
C ARG A 800 -18.32 29.19 26.10
N GLU A 801 -17.56 28.46 25.31
CA GLU A 801 -16.34 28.92 24.70
C GLU A 801 -16.39 28.50 23.22
N THR A 802 -15.96 29.38 22.31
CA THR A 802 -15.84 29.03 20.90
C THR A 802 -14.73 27.98 20.74
N LYS A 803 -14.86 27.07 19.76
CA LYS A 803 -13.93 25.94 19.59
C LYS A 803 -13.25 26.01 18.23
N PRO A 804 -11.95 25.65 18.13
CA PRO A 804 -11.25 25.55 16.86
C PRO A 804 -11.88 24.45 15.98
N PRO A 805 -11.68 24.51 14.65
CA PRO A 805 -12.18 23.47 13.75
C PRO A 805 -11.54 22.10 14.06
N PRO A 806 -12.24 20.98 13.83
CA PRO A 806 -11.71 19.64 14.07
C PRO A 806 -10.58 19.31 13.09
N ARG A 807 -9.55 18.58 13.55
CA ARG A 807 -8.47 18.06 12.68
C ARG A 807 -9.03 17.14 11.60
N LEU A 808 -8.58 17.34 10.37
CA LEU A 808 -9.05 16.61 9.18
C LEU A 808 -9.04 15.10 9.41
N THR A 809 -10.19 14.48 9.19
CA THR A 809 -10.31 13.04 8.98
C THR A 809 -10.01 12.68 7.53
N GLU A 810 -9.76 11.40 7.26
CA GLU A 810 -9.48 10.91 5.91
C GLU A 810 -10.59 11.21 4.89
N SER A 811 -11.86 11.12 5.28
CA SER A 811 -12.96 11.53 4.42
C SER A 811 -13.02 13.04 4.18
N GLU A 812 -12.57 13.89 5.12
CA GLU A 812 -12.51 15.34 4.90
C GLU A 812 -11.31 15.71 4.02
N LEU A 813 -10.19 15.00 4.16
CA LEU A 813 -9.02 15.15 3.31
C LEU A 813 -9.33 14.73 1.87
N LEU A 814 -9.91 13.55 1.63
CA LEU A 814 -10.43 13.12 0.33
C LEU A 814 -11.37 14.17 -0.28
N LYS A 815 -12.29 14.73 0.52
CA LYS A 815 -13.22 15.78 0.07
C LYS A 815 -12.51 17.09 -0.30
N LEU A 816 -11.37 17.40 0.33
CA LEU A 816 -10.52 18.51 -0.08
C LEU A 816 -9.74 18.20 -1.36
N LEU A 817 -9.28 16.96 -1.57
CA LEU A 817 -8.66 16.54 -2.84
C LEU A 817 -9.67 16.65 -4.01
N GLU A 818 -10.89 16.12 -3.84
CA GLU A 818 -11.99 16.24 -4.81
C GLU A 818 -12.35 17.71 -5.07
N LYS A 819 -12.66 18.49 -4.03
CA LYS A 819 -13.07 19.90 -4.15
C LYS A 819 -12.01 20.75 -4.88
N ASN A 820 -10.74 20.41 -4.73
CA ASN A 820 -9.63 21.11 -5.37
C ASN A 820 -9.15 20.44 -6.67
N SER A 821 -9.84 19.42 -7.17
CA SER A 821 -9.56 18.71 -8.42
C SER A 821 -8.10 18.26 -8.56
N ILE A 822 -7.54 17.67 -7.50
CA ILE A 822 -6.24 16.98 -7.53
C ILE A 822 -6.42 15.48 -7.26
N GLY A 823 -5.55 14.65 -7.82
CA GLY A 823 -5.69 13.19 -7.77
C GLY A 823 -6.88 12.68 -8.60
N THR A 824 -7.00 13.14 -9.84
CA THR A 824 -8.03 12.63 -10.78
C THR A 824 -7.80 11.14 -11.10
N ASP A 825 -8.69 10.53 -11.89
CA ASP A 825 -8.59 9.13 -12.32
C ASP A 825 -8.46 8.15 -11.13
N ALA A 826 -9.21 8.41 -10.05
CA ALA A 826 -9.24 7.64 -8.81
C ALA A 826 -7.91 7.54 -8.02
N THR A 827 -6.88 8.33 -8.34
CA THR A 827 -5.58 8.34 -7.61
C THR A 827 -5.66 8.96 -6.21
N ARG A 828 -6.78 9.61 -5.84
CA ARG A 828 -7.09 10.14 -4.49
C ARG A 828 -6.97 9.12 -3.36
N ALA A 829 -7.09 7.82 -3.63
CA ALA A 829 -7.15 6.79 -2.60
C ALA A 829 -5.83 6.65 -1.80
N ASP A 830 -4.70 6.80 -2.47
CA ASP A 830 -3.38 6.48 -1.91
C ASP A 830 -2.78 7.67 -1.14
N TYR A 831 -3.15 8.88 -1.56
CA TYR A 831 -2.63 10.17 -1.08
C TYR A 831 -2.65 10.33 0.46
N PRO A 832 -3.72 9.93 1.20
CA PRO A 832 -3.76 10.04 2.66
C PRO A 832 -2.84 9.06 3.39
N GLN A 833 -2.54 7.89 2.81
CA GLN A 833 -1.60 6.93 3.37
C GLN A 833 -0.18 7.50 3.28
N ILE A 834 0.19 7.94 2.08
CA ILE A 834 1.58 8.26 1.74
C ILE A 834 2.12 9.45 2.56
N ILE A 835 1.28 10.43 2.94
CA ILE A 835 1.73 11.53 3.84
C ILE A 835 1.90 11.09 5.30
N VAL A 836 1.22 10.03 5.75
CA VAL A 836 1.46 9.42 7.07
C VAL A 836 2.80 8.69 7.04
N GLU A 837 3.02 7.93 5.98
CA GLU A 837 4.18 7.06 5.83
C GLU A 837 5.48 7.85 5.62
N ARG A 838 5.41 9.01 4.96
CA ARG A 838 6.49 10.03 4.97
C ARG A 838 6.88 10.56 6.35
N GLY A 839 6.13 10.25 7.41
CA GLY A 839 6.29 10.87 8.71
C GLY A 839 5.97 12.37 8.71
N TYR A 840 5.28 12.88 7.68
CA TYR A 840 4.88 14.28 7.58
C TYR A 840 3.62 14.57 8.38
N VAL A 841 2.75 13.57 8.55
CA VAL A 841 1.61 13.62 9.48
C VAL A 841 1.53 12.33 10.30
N GLU A 842 0.98 12.41 11.50
CA GLU A 842 0.57 11.25 12.28
C GLU A 842 -0.95 11.07 12.20
N LYS A 843 -1.44 9.86 11.89
CA LYS A 843 -2.86 9.53 11.94
C LYS A 843 -3.24 9.01 13.33
N ARG A 844 -3.86 9.86 14.17
CA ARG A 844 -4.29 9.51 15.53
C ARG A 844 -5.82 9.31 15.54
N ARG A 845 -6.27 8.09 15.88
CA ARG A 845 -7.67 7.64 15.74
C ARG A 845 -8.20 7.79 14.31
N LYS A 846 -9.00 8.82 14.03
CA LYS A 846 -9.57 9.11 12.70
C LYS A 846 -9.00 10.37 12.03
N SER A 847 -8.13 11.14 12.70
CA SER A 847 -7.66 12.46 12.24
C SER A 847 -6.14 12.53 12.07
N PHE A 848 -5.68 13.38 11.16
CA PHE A 848 -4.26 13.68 10.94
C PHE A 848 -3.77 14.82 11.84
N TYR A 849 -2.51 14.74 12.25
CA TYR A 849 -1.76 15.74 13.01
C TYR A 849 -0.46 15.99 12.25
N ILE A 850 -0.09 17.24 11.93
CA ILE A 850 1.17 17.50 11.21
C ILE A 850 2.39 17.28 12.12
N SER A 851 3.47 16.74 11.56
CA SER A 851 4.77 16.60 12.24
C SER A 851 5.66 17.83 11.99
N SER A 852 6.68 18.03 12.82
CA SER A 852 7.65 19.12 12.64
C SER A 852 8.39 19.04 11.29
N LEU A 853 8.57 17.84 10.72
CA LEU A 853 9.17 17.65 9.40
C LEU A 853 8.23 18.15 8.29
N GLY A 854 6.96 17.74 8.34
CA GLY A 854 5.95 18.20 7.38
C GLY A 854 5.72 19.71 7.46
N GLU A 855 5.66 20.25 8.68
CA GLU A 855 5.44 21.68 8.91
C GLU A 855 6.62 22.53 8.39
N ASN A 856 7.86 22.16 8.69
CA ASN A 856 9.04 22.89 8.20
C ASN A 856 9.15 22.84 6.66
N LEU A 857 8.80 21.72 6.05
CA LEU A 857 8.80 21.57 4.59
C LEU A 857 7.76 22.46 3.91
N ILE A 858 6.53 22.50 4.45
CA ILE A 858 5.49 23.40 3.95
C ILE A 858 5.90 24.86 4.14
N ASN A 859 6.40 25.25 5.32
CA ASN A 859 6.82 26.63 5.59
C ASN A 859 7.89 27.10 4.59
N LEU A 860 8.95 26.31 4.34
CA LEU A 860 9.97 26.70 3.35
C LEU A 860 9.37 26.95 1.96
N LEU A 861 8.59 25.98 1.46
CA LEU A 861 8.06 26.01 0.09
C LEU A 861 7.04 27.15 -0.07
N LYS A 862 6.13 27.31 0.89
CA LYS A 862 5.19 28.43 0.97
C LYS A 862 5.90 29.79 0.92
N ASP A 863 6.96 29.95 1.71
CA ASP A 863 7.75 31.18 1.77
C ASP A 863 8.61 31.41 0.51
N VAL A 864 8.74 30.44 -0.41
CA VAL A 864 9.32 30.66 -1.74
C VAL A 864 8.25 31.20 -2.68
N ASP A 865 7.17 30.44 -2.85
CA ASP A 865 6.04 30.73 -3.72
C ASP A 865 4.90 29.77 -3.32
N GLU A 866 3.75 30.30 -2.88
CA GLU A 866 2.67 29.48 -2.29
C GLU A 866 2.10 28.43 -3.28
N ARG A 867 2.31 28.64 -4.60
CA ARG A 867 2.03 27.67 -5.68
C ARG A 867 2.78 26.32 -5.55
N LEU A 868 3.86 26.26 -4.75
CA LEU A 868 4.60 25.02 -4.47
C LEU A 868 3.88 24.09 -3.49
N VAL A 869 2.93 24.61 -2.70
CA VAL A 869 2.21 23.85 -1.67
C VAL A 869 0.70 23.80 -1.93
N THR A 870 0.12 24.80 -2.59
CA THR A 870 -1.31 24.81 -2.92
C THR A 870 -1.68 23.79 -4.01
N PRO A 871 -2.95 23.33 -4.05
CA PRO A 871 -3.41 22.42 -5.08
C PRO A 871 -3.45 23.02 -6.49
N ASP A 872 -3.42 24.35 -6.63
CA ASP A 872 -3.80 25.04 -7.88
C ASP A 872 -2.85 24.73 -9.03
N THR A 873 -1.55 24.60 -8.77
CA THR A 873 -0.55 24.28 -9.79
C THR A 873 -0.66 22.82 -10.25
N ARG A 874 -0.99 21.87 -9.35
CA ARG A 874 -1.34 20.50 -9.76
C ARG A 874 -2.67 20.47 -10.52
N ARG A 875 -3.68 21.24 -10.10
CA ARG A 875 -4.97 21.33 -10.81
C ARG A 875 -4.80 21.78 -12.26
N TYR A 876 -3.90 22.73 -12.52
CA TYR A 876 -3.60 23.16 -13.90
C TYR A 876 -2.99 22.02 -14.73
N VAL A 877 -2.12 21.19 -14.14
CA VAL A 877 -1.58 19.99 -14.80
C VAL A 877 -2.67 18.94 -15.08
N GLU A 878 -3.56 18.67 -14.11
CA GLU A 878 -4.72 17.78 -14.31
C GLU A 878 -5.71 18.35 -15.36
N HIS A 879 -5.85 19.67 -15.46
CA HIS A 879 -6.63 20.32 -16.51
C HIS A 879 -6.00 20.15 -17.90
N LEU A 880 -4.68 20.33 -18.03
CA LEU A 880 -3.96 20.07 -19.27
C LEU A 880 -4.09 18.59 -19.70
N MET A 881 -4.07 17.65 -18.74
CA MET A 881 -4.38 16.24 -18.98
C MET A 881 -5.80 16.03 -19.54
N ALA A 882 -6.80 16.73 -19.01
CA ALA A 882 -8.18 16.68 -19.52
C ALA A 882 -8.34 17.32 -20.91
N GLU A 883 -7.59 18.39 -21.23
CA GLU A 883 -7.61 18.99 -22.58
C GLU A 883 -6.89 18.11 -23.63
N VAL A 884 -5.86 17.35 -23.23
CA VAL A 884 -5.27 16.27 -24.06
C VAL A 884 -6.30 15.16 -24.28
N GLU A 885 -7.02 14.76 -23.23
CA GLU A 885 -8.10 13.77 -23.32
C GLU A 885 -9.19 14.19 -24.31
N ALA A 886 -9.59 15.46 -24.25
CA ALA A 886 -10.54 16.07 -25.17
C ALA A 886 -9.99 16.32 -26.59
N GLY A 887 -8.70 16.04 -26.85
CA GLY A 887 -8.05 16.20 -28.16
C GLY A 887 -7.84 17.66 -28.58
N ARG A 888 -7.87 18.60 -27.64
CA ARG A 888 -7.78 20.05 -27.91
C ARG A 888 -6.34 20.58 -27.88
N ILE A 889 -5.44 19.85 -27.23
CA ILE A 889 -4.01 20.13 -27.14
C ILE A 889 -3.23 18.81 -27.27
N SER A 890 -2.02 18.84 -27.85
CA SER A 890 -1.17 17.64 -27.89
C SER A 890 -0.46 17.40 -26.55
N MET A 891 -0.06 16.16 -26.27
CA MET A 891 0.68 15.83 -25.05
C MET A 891 2.01 16.60 -24.97
N GLU A 892 2.70 16.82 -26.07
CA GLU A 892 3.97 17.55 -26.11
C GLU A 892 3.79 19.00 -25.67
N LYS A 893 2.75 19.68 -26.19
CA LYS A 893 2.46 21.07 -25.86
C LYS A 893 1.91 21.19 -24.42
N ALA A 894 1.07 20.25 -24.00
CA ALA A 894 0.59 20.18 -22.62
C ALA A 894 1.74 19.93 -21.62
N LEU A 895 2.71 19.08 -21.99
CA LEU A 895 3.92 18.85 -21.20
C LEU A 895 4.78 20.12 -21.15
N GLU A 896 4.96 20.84 -22.26
CA GLU A 896 5.68 22.12 -22.28
C GLU A 896 5.03 23.18 -21.36
N GLU A 897 3.70 23.39 -21.47
CA GLU A 897 2.97 24.34 -20.64
C GLU A 897 3.01 23.96 -19.15
N ALA A 898 2.90 22.67 -18.82
CA ALA A 898 3.01 22.15 -17.46
C ALA A 898 4.43 22.32 -16.88
N LEU A 899 5.46 21.87 -17.62
CA LEU A 899 6.86 21.93 -17.18
C LEU A 899 7.34 23.37 -17.00
N LYS A 900 6.94 24.29 -17.88
CA LYS A 900 7.34 25.70 -17.84
C LYS A 900 6.99 26.39 -16.50
N ILE A 901 5.85 26.08 -15.91
CA ILE A 901 5.45 26.62 -14.60
C ILE A 901 6.30 25.99 -13.48
N TYR A 902 6.55 24.69 -13.55
CA TYR A 902 7.41 24.01 -12.58
C TYR A 902 8.88 24.39 -12.72
N GLU A 903 9.35 24.79 -13.90
CA GLU A 903 10.69 25.33 -14.17
C GLU A 903 10.85 26.74 -13.59
N GLU A 904 9.84 27.61 -13.77
CA GLU A 904 9.76 28.95 -13.14
C GLU A 904 9.83 28.86 -11.60
N LEU A 905 9.01 27.96 -11.02
CA LEU A 905 8.97 27.70 -9.59
C LEU A 905 10.28 27.07 -9.07
N PHE A 906 10.91 26.19 -9.87
CA PHE A 906 12.17 25.55 -9.52
C PHE A 906 13.29 26.60 -9.41
N ASP A 907 13.34 27.54 -10.36
CA ASP A 907 14.34 28.62 -10.34
C ASP A 907 14.16 29.55 -9.13
N LYS A 908 12.92 29.76 -8.65
CA LYS A 908 12.66 30.49 -7.39
C LYS A 908 13.17 29.73 -6.16
N VAL A 909 12.88 28.42 -6.07
CA VAL A 909 13.39 27.57 -4.97
C VAL A 909 14.92 27.58 -4.99
N SER A 910 15.52 27.36 -6.17
CA SER A 910 16.98 27.37 -6.38
C SER A 910 17.61 28.70 -5.99
N THR A 911 17.00 29.82 -6.39
CA THR A 911 17.47 31.16 -6.05
C THR A 911 17.37 31.45 -4.55
N LYS A 912 16.24 31.13 -3.89
CA LYS A 912 16.11 31.37 -2.45
C LYS A 912 17.09 30.53 -1.62
N LEU A 913 17.30 29.27 -2.01
CA LEU A 913 18.29 28.39 -1.37
C LEU A 913 19.74 28.89 -1.59
N LYS A 914 20.04 29.50 -2.74
CA LYS A 914 21.33 30.18 -3.00
C LYS A 914 21.49 31.45 -2.17
N VAL A 915 20.45 32.29 -2.04
CA VAL A 915 20.49 33.52 -1.22
C VAL A 915 20.66 33.18 0.27
N TRP A 916 19.91 32.20 0.78
CA TRP A 916 20.02 31.76 2.18
C TRP A 916 21.41 31.22 2.53
N LYS A 917 22.12 30.61 1.57
CA LYS A 917 23.51 30.15 1.74
C LYS A 917 24.51 31.30 1.85
N ASN A 918 24.29 32.42 1.18
CA ASN A 918 25.21 33.57 1.20
C ASN A 918 25.07 34.39 2.49
N ASN A 919 23.85 34.49 3.03
CA ASN A 919 23.56 35.20 4.29
C ASN A 919 24.02 34.46 5.56
N GLU A 920 24.76 33.35 5.43
CA GLU A 920 25.49 32.68 6.53
C GLU A 920 27.01 32.89 6.46
N THR A 921 27.51 33.48 5.37
CA THR A 921 28.94 33.76 5.13
C THR A 921 29.27 35.25 5.33
N SER A 922 28.49 35.95 6.16
CA SER A 922 28.60 37.36 6.51
C SER A 922 28.10 37.58 7.94
#